data_AF-A0A3D5I3U6-F1
#
_entry.id   AF-A0A3D5I3U6-F1
#
_cell.length_a   1.000
_cell.length_b   1.000
_cell.length_c   1.000
_cell.angle_alpha   90.00
_cell.angle_beta   90.00
_cell.angle_gamma   90.00
#
_symmetry.space_group_name_H-M   'P 1'
#
loop_
_entity.id
_entity.type
_entity.pdbx_description
1 polymer ?
#
loop_
_entity_poly.entity_id
_entity_poly.type
_entity_poly.pdbx_seq_one_letter_code
_entity_poly.pdbx_strand_id
1 'polypeptide(L)'
;LFQSGDVDYMVATDAIGMGLNMDIEHVALAGDVKFDGRRPRRLAPAELGQIAGRAGRYTTDGTFGITDTCEMLEDEVVDAIENHRFKYLSGVVWRNAVLDYSDPDALIRSLEAPPPLSFMSRKADADDHRALSSLLERDDIRVRAHGEAEVRLLHEVCQIPDYQREYSDSHTELLARIYTHLTDGERLPKDWITGSMQRLDRPQGDIDTLMSRLSGIRTWSYITQRSHWLDGAEDFQGLARSIEDRVSDSLNQVLTERFVDRRAAVLSRRLKENSVLMSSIRPDGTVTVEGEDVGQLDGFVFTPAIAESDEKGPVLAAARKVLPDEISQRVRALVASADAAFKPDASGRIFWRDAMVGQLVKGDALYQPRAEVRSSSLLEGEQLKSVQDRLNAFALSWPREILARAVALEGETLTGTARGIAYQVFESLGTLPSRNVNEMVKQLDDDGRRQLAQHGIRLGVDMIYMPDLLKPAQIDAKALLYSLSTDERPECGPPPPGRVAIDHVDGVSDGYWLATGYRRLGGRVMRVDMAERLSATVRAAAREGEFRINEEMLSLAGATREQMEEMIVDLGYRKSGEEPAEDPEKPTISLFTRPQRPKKQRDTGGGDRPKGQGKPKGKPRQRHAGRPGEGGARSGDRPGSRKPAPKSTPIDPNSPFAVLAKLKEKS
;
A
#
# COMPACT_ATOMS: atom_id res chain seq x y z
N LEU A 1 21.52 -32.56 14.80
CA LEU A 1 21.65 -32.19 13.39
C LEU A 1 23.06 -31.68 13.09
N PHE A 2 23.44 -30.48 13.54
CA PHE A 2 24.81 -29.98 13.29
C PHE A 2 25.90 -30.87 13.94
N GLN A 3 25.79 -31.14 15.25
CA GLN A 3 26.74 -32.05 15.94
C GLN A 3 26.73 -33.50 15.43
N SER A 4 25.58 -33.97 14.94
CA SER A 4 25.47 -35.31 14.35
C SER A 4 26.01 -35.37 12.92
N GLY A 5 26.42 -34.23 12.35
CA GLY A 5 26.91 -34.12 10.97
C GLY A 5 25.81 -34.25 9.92
N ASP A 6 24.54 -34.07 10.30
CA ASP A 6 23.41 -34.10 9.36
C ASP A 6 23.27 -32.80 8.55
N VAL A 7 23.88 -31.71 9.03
CA VAL A 7 23.96 -30.42 8.34
C VAL A 7 25.37 -29.83 8.50
N ASP A 8 25.90 -29.27 7.43
CA ASP A 8 27.28 -28.74 7.39
C ASP A 8 27.39 -27.31 7.94
N TYR A 9 26.30 -26.55 7.93
CA TYR A 9 26.26 -25.14 8.32
C TYR A 9 25.18 -24.89 9.38
N MET A 10 25.43 -23.93 10.26
CA MET A 10 24.48 -23.46 11.26
C MET A 10 24.46 -21.93 11.25
N VAL A 11 23.27 -21.35 11.17
CA VAL A 11 23.08 -19.91 11.36
C VAL A 11 22.62 -19.69 12.80
N ALA A 12 23.29 -18.79 13.52
CA ALA A 12 22.97 -18.53 14.91
C ALA A 12 23.27 -17.09 15.31
N THR A 13 22.65 -16.65 16.39
CA THR A 13 22.93 -15.35 17.02
C THR A 13 24.17 -15.42 17.91
N ASP A 14 24.59 -14.27 18.42
CA ASP A 14 25.67 -14.14 19.42
C ASP A 14 25.50 -15.01 20.66
N ALA A 15 24.28 -15.51 20.92
CA ALA A 15 23.99 -16.52 21.94
C ALA A 15 24.90 -17.76 21.83
N ILE A 16 25.42 -18.11 20.64
CA ILE A 16 26.38 -19.22 20.52
C ILE A 16 27.66 -18.96 21.31
N GLY A 17 28.04 -17.72 21.60
CA GLY A 17 29.26 -17.37 22.32
C GLY A 17 29.31 -17.91 23.76
N MET A 18 28.18 -18.41 24.29
CA MET A 18 28.07 -18.97 25.63
C MET A 18 27.16 -20.21 25.66
N GLY A 19 27.38 -21.12 26.63
CA GLY A 19 26.34 -22.07 27.05
C GLY A 19 26.09 -23.30 26.17
N LEU A 20 26.79 -23.48 25.04
CA LEU A 20 26.69 -24.68 24.19
C LEU A 20 28.08 -25.27 23.89
N ASN A 21 28.29 -26.56 24.06
CA ASN A 21 29.54 -27.20 23.62
C ASN A 21 29.36 -27.70 22.18
N MET A 22 29.94 -27.04 21.18
CA MET A 22 29.75 -27.38 19.77
C MET A 22 31.09 -27.55 19.05
N ASP A 23 31.15 -28.47 18.10
CA ASP A 23 32.27 -28.67 17.17
C ASP A 23 32.15 -27.68 16.01
N ILE A 24 32.82 -26.52 16.09
CA ILE A 24 32.78 -25.51 15.02
C ILE A 24 34.19 -25.31 14.49
N GLU A 25 34.39 -25.48 13.18
CA GLU A 25 35.70 -25.28 12.54
C GLU A 25 35.89 -23.84 12.05
N HIS A 26 34.81 -23.21 11.58
CA HIS A 26 34.81 -21.86 11.03
C HIS A 26 33.63 -21.04 11.56
N VAL A 27 33.89 -19.78 11.91
CA VAL A 27 32.85 -18.81 12.28
C VAL A 27 32.87 -17.64 11.30
N ALA A 28 31.77 -17.42 10.58
CA ALA A 28 31.59 -16.26 9.71
C ALA A 28 30.60 -15.27 10.33
N LEU A 29 31.00 -14.01 10.46
CA LEU A 29 30.15 -12.93 10.96
C LEU A 29 29.30 -12.37 9.82
N ALA A 30 27.98 -12.44 9.97
CA ALA A 30 27.03 -11.85 9.01
C ALA A 30 26.81 -10.34 9.18
N GLY A 31 27.21 -9.80 10.34
CA GLY A 31 27.17 -8.39 10.68
C GLY A 31 27.93 -8.13 11.98
N ASP A 32 28.44 -6.92 12.15
CA ASP A 32 29.22 -6.47 13.31
C ASP A 32 28.51 -5.39 14.13
N VAL A 33 27.28 -5.03 13.76
CA VAL A 33 26.41 -4.09 14.46
C VAL A 33 25.34 -4.84 15.23
N LYS A 34 25.18 -4.49 16.51
CA LYS A 34 24.17 -5.04 17.42
C LYS A 34 23.28 -3.94 17.99
N PHE A 35 21.99 -4.23 18.14
CA PHE A 35 21.04 -3.38 18.85
C PHE A 35 20.95 -3.81 20.33
N ASP A 36 21.45 -2.98 21.24
CA ASP A 36 21.41 -3.25 22.68
C ASP A 36 20.11 -2.75 23.36
N GLY A 37 19.01 -2.65 22.61
CA GLY A 37 17.74 -2.14 23.13
C GLY A 37 17.57 -0.61 23.06
N ARG A 38 18.65 0.15 22.78
CA ARG A 38 18.59 1.63 22.65
C ARG A 38 19.07 2.15 21.30
N ARG A 39 20.24 1.69 20.86
CA ARG A 39 20.85 2.12 19.60
C ARG A 39 21.64 0.98 18.97
N PRO A 40 21.70 0.92 17.64
CA PRO A 40 22.68 0.08 16.97
C PRO A 40 24.09 0.59 17.32
N ARG A 41 24.97 -0.32 17.71
CA ARG A 41 26.41 -0.06 17.90
C ARG A 41 27.24 -1.21 17.37
N ARG A 42 28.50 -0.94 17.02
CA ARG A 42 29.44 -2.01 16.68
C ARG A 42 29.75 -2.88 17.91
N LEU A 43 29.97 -4.16 17.66
CA LEU A 43 30.46 -5.11 18.66
C LEU A 43 31.88 -4.73 19.07
N ALA A 44 32.16 -4.85 20.37
CA ALA A 44 33.51 -4.66 20.89
C ALA A 44 34.40 -5.86 20.50
N PRO A 45 35.73 -5.68 20.40
CA PRO A 45 36.64 -6.78 20.09
C PRO A 45 36.50 -7.99 21.02
N ALA A 46 36.17 -7.78 22.30
CA ALA A 46 35.93 -8.86 23.24
C ALA A 46 34.65 -9.66 22.93
N GLU A 47 33.58 -9.00 22.47
CA GLU A 47 32.33 -9.67 22.05
C GLU A 47 32.56 -10.47 20.77
N LEU A 48 33.28 -9.88 19.80
CA LEU A 48 33.70 -10.56 18.58
C LEU A 48 34.61 -11.74 18.87
N GLY A 49 35.59 -11.57 19.75
CA GLY A 49 36.48 -12.64 20.19
C GLY A 49 35.74 -13.79 20.89
N GLN A 50 34.67 -13.49 21.63
CA GLN A 50 33.83 -14.51 22.24
C GLN A 50 33.07 -15.36 21.21
N ILE A 51 32.64 -14.76 20.10
CA ILE A 51 31.95 -15.44 19.00
C ILE A 51 32.94 -16.20 18.11
N ALA A 52 34.00 -15.52 17.67
CA ALA A 52 35.07 -16.08 16.83
C ALA A 52 35.81 -17.23 17.54
N GLY A 53 36.06 -17.10 18.84
CA GLY A 53 36.69 -18.12 19.68
C GLY A 53 35.86 -19.39 19.88
N ARG A 54 34.67 -19.49 19.26
CA ARG A 54 33.93 -20.76 19.17
C ARG A 54 34.44 -21.65 18.04
N ALA A 55 35.17 -21.08 17.07
CA ALA A 55 35.89 -21.84 16.07
C ALA A 55 37.12 -22.51 16.71
N GLY A 56 37.32 -23.78 16.39
CA GLY A 56 38.45 -24.58 16.85
C GLY A 56 38.19 -25.29 18.18
N ARG A 57 39.19 -26.08 18.58
CA ARG A 57 39.23 -26.82 19.85
C ARG A 57 40.65 -26.79 20.40
N TYR A 58 40.82 -27.26 21.64
CA TYR A 58 42.12 -27.36 22.30
C TYR A 58 43.24 -27.99 21.44
N THR A 59 42.89 -28.89 20.51
CA THR A 59 43.83 -29.60 19.64
C THR A 59 43.86 -29.14 18.19
N THR A 60 42.94 -28.26 17.77
CA THR A 60 42.74 -27.91 16.36
C THR A 60 42.39 -26.44 16.25
N ASP A 61 43.22 -25.68 15.54
CA ASP A 61 42.95 -24.26 15.31
C ASP A 61 41.68 -24.07 14.48
N GLY A 62 40.87 -23.09 14.88
CA GLY A 62 39.70 -22.65 14.13
C GLY A 62 40.03 -21.46 13.25
N THR A 63 39.12 -21.14 12.33
CA THR A 63 39.21 -19.92 11.53
C THR A 63 37.98 -19.05 11.74
N PHE A 64 38.12 -17.75 11.54
CA PHE A 64 36.98 -16.84 11.54
C PHE A 64 37.07 -15.88 10.36
N GLY A 65 35.92 -15.34 9.98
CA GLY A 65 35.82 -14.42 8.86
C GLY A 65 34.50 -13.67 8.87
N ILE A 66 34.18 -13.11 7.72
CA ILE A 66 32.96 -12.34 7.48
C ILE A 66 32.23 -12.90 6.27
N THR A 67 30.92 -12.68 6.20
CA THR A 67 30.15 -12.89 4.96
C THR A 67 30.28 -11.67 4.04
N ASP A 68 29.81 -11.80 2.80
CA ASP A 68 29.76 -10.73 1.80
C ASP A 68 28.90 -9.51 2.22
N THR A 69 27.94 -9.72 3.11
CA THR A 69 27.05 -8.69 3.66
C THR A 69 27.63 -7.91 4.84
N CYS A 70 28.79 -8.30 5.36
CA CYS A 70 29.39 -7.71 6.55
C CYS A 70 30.59 -6.81 6.17
N GLU A 71 30.75 -5.67 6.84
CA GLU A 71 31.90 -4.80 6.61
C GLU A 71 33.20 -5.51 7.01
N MET A 72 34.27 -5.18 6.28
CA MET A 72 35.59 -5.73 6.56
C MET A 72 36.04 -5.34 7.97
N LEU A 73 36.49 -6.34 8.73
CA LEU A 73 37.06 -6.11 10.06
C LEU A 73 38.35 -5.31 9.92
N GLU A 74 38.54 -4.35 10.82
CA GLU A 74 39.78 -3.59 10.92
C GLU A 74 40.93 -4.50 11.40
N ASP A 75 42.14 -4.31 10.86
CA ASP A 75 43.31 -5.13 11.19
C ASP A 75 43.59 -5.16 12.71
N GLU A 76 43.35 -4.05 13.41
CA GLU A 76 43.50 -3.96 14.88
C GLU A 76 42.53 -4.90 15.62
N VAL A 77 41.31 -5.09 15.09
CA VAL A 77 40.31 -5.99 15.67
C VAL A 77 40.71 -7.44 15.42
N VAL A 78 41.21 -7.76 14.22
CA VAL A 78 41.73 -9.08 13.88
C VAL A 78 42.91 -9.44 14.79
N ASP A 79 43.90 -8.54 14.93
CA ASP A 79 45.05 -8.73 15.83
C ASP A 79 44.60 -8.92 17.29
N ALA A 80 43.62 -8.13 17.75
CA ALA A 80 43.09 -8.26 19.10
C ALA A 80 42.43 -9.63 19.35
N ILE A 81 41.73 -10.18 18.36
CA ILE A 81 41.08 -11.50 18.45
C ILE A 81 42.12 -12.61 18.41
N GLU A 82 43.02 -12.62 17.41
CA GLU A 82 44.04 -13.67 17.22
C GLU A 82 45.02 -13.74 18.38
N ASN A 83 45.43 -12.58 18.93
CA ASN A 83 46.40 -12.50 20.03
C ASN A 83 45.76 -12.39 21.42
N HIS A 84 44.42 -12.50 21.53
CA HIS A 84 43.68 -12.40 22.79
C HIS A 84 43.98 -11.11 23.59
N ARG A 85 44.03 -9.96 22.89
CA ARG A 85 44.38 -8.66 23.47
C ARG A 85 43.16 -7.76 23.58
N PHE A 86 42.46 -7.86 24.71
CA PHE A 86 41.26 -7.06 24.96
C PHE A 86 41.49 -5.95 25.98
N LYS A 87 40.75 -4.86 25.83
CA LYS A 87 40.77 -3.75 26.80
C LYS A 87 40.18 -4.23 28.13
N TYR A 88 40.77 -3.78 29.24
CA TYR A 88 40.18 -3.99 30.57
C TYR A 88 38.80 -3.33 30.67
N LEU A 89 37.89 -3.97 31.40
CA LEU A 89 36.58 -3.39 31.71
C LEU A 89 36.79 -2.14 32.58
N SER A 90 36.32 -0.99 32.10
CA SER A 90 36.49 0.31 32.75
C SER A 90 35.32 0.73 33.65
N GLY A 91 34.27 -0.09 33.71
CA GLY A 91 33.10 0.19 34.55
C GLY A 91 32.12 -0.97 34.60
N VAL A 92 31.16 -0.88 35.52
CA VAL A 92 30.12 -1.89 35.72
C VAL A 92 28.75 -1.23 35.80
N VAL A 93 27.73 -1.91 35.27
CA VAL A 93 26.34 -1.51 35.45
C VAL A 93 25.88 -1.97 36.83
N TRP A 94 25.38 -1.03 37.62
CA TRP A 94 25.00 -1.21 39.01
C TRP A 94 23.50 -1.00 39.21
N ARG A 95 22.94 -1.75 40.16
CA ARG A 95 21.56 -1.61 40.63
C ARG A 95 21.58 -1.59 42.15
N ASN A 96 20.80 -0.69 42.75
CA ASN A 96 20.70 -0.61 44.20
C ASN A 96 20.08 -1.90 44.78
N ALA A 97 20.71 -2.45 45.82
CA ALA A 97 20.21 -3.62 46.54
C ALA A 97 19.44 -3.27 47.81
N VAL A 98 19.61 -2.04 48.32
CA VAL A 98 18.95 -1.55 49.54
C VAL A 98 17.70 -0.79 49.13
N LEU A 99 16.58 -1.51 49.02
CA LEU A 99 15.31 -0.98 48.52
C LEU A 99 14.40 -0.55 49.68
N ASP A 100 13.70 0.56 49.47
CA ASP A 100 12.74 1.12 50.42
C ASP A 100 11.31 0.74 49.99
N TYR A 101 10.61 -0.02 50.82
CA TYR A 101 9.26 -0.50 50.54
C TYR A 101 8.18 0.29 51.28
N SER A 102 8.50 1.42 51.95
CA SER A 102 7.54 2.17 52.76
C SER A 102 6.29 2.62 51.97
N ASP A 103 6.51 3.04 50.73
CA ASP A 103 5.49 3.49 49.79
C ASP A 103 6.02 3.35 48.34
N PRO A 104 5.14 3.37 47.33
CA PRO A 104 5.56 3.19 45.93
C PRO A 104 6.57 4.23 45.44
N ASP A 105 6.46 5.48 45.88
CA ASP A 105 7.36 6.55 45.44
C ASP A 105 8.74 6.40 46.10
N ALA A 106 8.81 5.90 47.34
CA ALA A 106 10.06 5.54 48.01
C ALA A 106 10.78 4.38 47.32
N LEU A 107 10.03 3.37 46.88
CA LEU A 107 10.58 2.26 46.10
C LEU A 107 11.22 2.75 44.80
N ILE A 108 10.51 3.58 44.02
CA ILE A 108 11.07 4.19 42.80
C ILE A 108 12.35 4.95 43.15
N ARG A 109 12.32 5.87 44.13
CA ARG A 109 13.51 6.64 44.54
C ARG A 109 14.69 5.74 44.91
N SER A 110 14.45 4.62 45.60
CA SER A 110 15.48 3.68 46.00
C SER A 110 16.06 2.88 44.82
N LEU A 111 15.22 2.48 43.85
CA LEU A 111 15.66 1.84 42.59
C LEU A 111 16.47 2.82 41.73
N GLU A 112 16.13 4.10 41.82
CA GLU A 112 16.73 5.18 41.08
C GLU A 112 18.01 5.77 41.69
N ALA A 113 18.41 5.27 42.87
CA ALA A 113 19.56 5.78 43.62
C ALA A 113 20.84 5.87 42.75
N PRO A 114 21.70 6.87 42.98
CA PRO A 114 22.98 6.97 42.30
C PRO A 114 23.95 5.87 42.77
N PRO A 115 24.83 5.37 41.89
CA PRO A 115 25.81 4.37 42.28
C PRO A 115 26.85 4.94 43.26
N PRO A 116 27.39 4.12 44.18
CA PRO A 116 28.30 4.57 45.24
C PRO A 116 29.73 4.87 44.74
N LEU A 117 30.13 4.33 43.59
CA LEU A 117 31.48 4.45 43.04
C LEU A 117 31.45 5.06 41.64
N SER A 118 32.47 5.84 41.29
CA SER A 118 32.53 6.61 40.04
C SER A 118 32.66 5.77 38.77
N PHE A 119 33.16 4.53 38.86
CA PHE A 119 33.24 3.59 37.74
C PHE A 119 31.95 2.76 37.55
N MET A 120 30.94 2.98 38.39
CA MET A 120 29.65 2.32 38.29
C MET A 120 28.65 3.22 37.58
N SER A 121 27.80 2.64 36.74
CA SER A 121 26.70 3.34 36.07
C SER A 121 25.36 2.71 36.45
N ARG A 122 24.34 3.52 36.72
CA ARG A 122 22.99 3.02 37.09
C ARG A 122 22.35 2.28 35.92
N LYS A 123 21.77 1.10 36.16
CA LYS A 123 20.91 0.43 35.17
C LYS A 123 19.58 1.16 35.01
N ALA A 124 19.44 1.96 33.95
CA ALA A 124 18.28 2.83 33.75
C ALA A 124 17.08 2.17 33.03
N ASP A 125 17.27 1.01 32.40
CA ASP A 125 16.29 0.30 31.56
C ASP A 125 15.97 -1.10 32.06
N ALA A 126 15.91 -1.28 33.38
CA ALA A 126 15.48 -2.55 33.92
C ALA A 126 13.97 -2.75 33.71
N ASP A 127 13.60 -3.93 33.22
CA ASP A 127 12.22 -4.28 32.86
C ASP A 127 11.25 -4.11 34.03
N ASP A 128 11.67 -4.54 35.21
CA ASP A 128 10.92 -4.44 36.46
C ASP A 128 10.68 -2.98 36.89
N HIS A 129 11.66 -2.10 36.71
CA HIS A 129 11.52 -0.67 36.99
C HIS A 129 10.52 -0.02 36.02
N ARG A 130 10.60 -0.37 34.72
CA ARG A 130 9.66 0.13 33.70
C ARG A 130 8.24 -0.36 33.97
N ALA A 131 8.07 -1.65 34.24
CA ALA A 131 6.79 -2.24 34.60
C ALA A 131 6.19 -1.59 35.84
N LEU A 132 7.00 -1.34 36.87
CA LEU A 132 6.58 -0.65 38.08
C LEU A 132 6.09 0.77 37.78
N SER A 133 6.84 1.55 36.99
CA SER A 133 6.41 2.90 36.59
C SER A 133 5.07 2.86 35.84
N SER A 134 4.92 1.97 34.86
CA SER A 134 3.68 1.84 34.06
C SER A 134 2.48 1.37 34.89
N LEU A 135 2.67 0.47 35.86
CA LEU A 135 1.58 0.03 36.74
C LEU A 135 1.14 1.14 37.71
N LEU A 136 2.07 1.96 38.20
CA LEU A 136 1.76 3.05 39.13
C LEU A 136 1.11 4.27 38.48
N GLU A 137 1.05 4.34 37.15
CA GLU A 137 0.21 5.28 36.41
C GLU A 137 -1.27 4.92 36.48
N ARG A 138 -1.61 3.67 36.86
CA ARG A 138 -3.00 3.25 37.01
C ARG A 138 -3.50 3.49 38.43
N ASP A 139 -4.61 4.22 38.56
CA ASP A 139 -5.20 4.59 39.85
C ASP A 139 -5.62 3.36 40.68
N ASP A 140 -6.14 2.31 40.03
CA ASP A 140 -6.57 1.06 40.69
C ASP A 140 -5.39 0.34 41.37
N ILE A 141 -4.22 0.32 40.73
CA ILE A 141 -3.01 -0.31 41.27
C ILE A 141 -2.35 0.60 42.31
N ARG A 142 -2.29 1.91 42.07
CA ARG A 142 -1.70 2.88 43.00
C ARG A 142 -2.42 2.91 44.35
N VAL A 143 -3.75 2.78 44.35
CA VAL A 143 -4.58 2.68 45.56
C VAL A 143 -4.41 1.33 46.28
N ARG A 144 -4.08 0.25 45.56
CA ARG A 144 -3.83 -1.06 46.18
C ARG A 144 -2.44 -1.16 46.81
N ALA A 145 -1.46 -0.40 46.30
CA ALA A 145 -0.08 -0.39 46.76
C ALA A 145 0.11 0.44 48.05
N HIS A 146 -0.64 0.10 49.10
CA HIS A 146 -0.58 0.72 50.42
C HIS A 146 -0.02 -0.24 51.45
N GLY A 147 1.08 0.14 52.11
CA GLY A 147 1.74 -0.69 53.12
C GLY A 147 2.98 -1.41 52.55
N GLU A 148 3.91 -1.74 53.44
CA GLU A 148 5.20 -2.31 53.04
C GLU A 148 5.06 -3.65 52.32
N ALA A 149 4.10 -4.49 52.76
CA ALA A 149 3.88 -5.81 52.19
C ALA A 149 3.34 -5.72 50.75
N GLU A 150 2.40 -4.82 50.51
CA GLU A 150 1.72 -4.61 49.22
C GLU A 150 2.65 -3.96 48.19
N VAL A 151 3.52 -3.03 48.62
CA VAL A 151 4.55 -2.42 47.77
C VAL A 151 5.63 -3.44 47.42
N ARG A 152 6.04 -4.28 48.38
CA ARG A 152 6.98 -5.39 48.14
C ARG A 152 6.40 -6.41 47.15
N LEU A 153 5.15 -6.79 47.33
CA LEU A 153 4.43 -7.68 46.42
C LEU A 153 4.33 -7.08 45.00
N LEU A 154 4.00 -5.79 44.89
CA LEU A 154 3.96 -5.10 43.59
C LEU A 154 5.31 -5.18 42.89
N HIS A 155 6.41 -4.93 43.61
CA HIS A 155 7.76 -5.06 43.07
C HIS A 155 8.08 -6.49 42.62
N GLU A 156 7.71 -7.50 43.41
CA GLU A 156 7.89 -8.92 43.06
C GLU A 156 7.11 -9.30 41.80
N VAL A 157 5.89 -8.78 41.61
CA VAL A 157 5.10 -8.96 40.39
C VAL A 157 5.78 -8.28 39.20
N CYS A 158 6.33 -7.07 39.36
CA CYS A 158 7.06 -6.36 38.31
C CYS A 158 8.32 -7.11 37.84
N GLN A 159 8.87 -8.02 38.65
CA GLN A 159 10.03 -8.84 38.28
C GLN A 159 9.69 -10.00 37.32
N ILE A 160 8.41 -10.24 37.01
CA ILE A 160 8.01 -11.25 36.03
C ILE A 160 8.54 -10.82 34.64
N PRO A 161 9.42 -11.62 34.00
CA PRO A 161 10.04 -11.23 32.73
C PRO A 161 9.02 -11.14 31.58
N ASP A 162 9.16 -10.13 30.72
CA ASP A 162 8.48 -10.07 29.43
C ASP A 162 9.27 -10.88 28.39
N TYR A 163 8.95 -12.16 28.25
CA TYR A 163 9.57 -13.05 27.26
C TYR A 163 9.17 -12.74 25.82
N GLN A 164 8.12 -11.94 25.58
CA GLN A 164 7.73 -11.50 24.23
C GLN A 164 8.56 -10.31 23.77
N ARG A 165 9.18 -9.57 24.71
CA ARG A 165 10.05 -8.40 24.45
C ARG A 165 9.36 -7.30 23.63
N GLU A 166 8.04 -7.23 23.70
CA GLU A 166 7.25 -6.24 22.97
C GLU A 166 6.99 -4.99 23.82
N TYR A 167 7.19 -5.04 25.16
CA TYR A 167 6.67 -4.02 26.10
C TYR A 167 5.25 -3.58 25.71
N SER A 168 4.44 -4.57 25.36
CA SER A 168 3.07 -4.36 24.92
C SER A 168 2.17 -4.11 26.12
N ASP A 169 1.06 -3.39 25.88
CA ASP A 169 0.03 -3.16 26.89
C ASP A 169 -0.49 -4.47 27.52
N SER A 170 -0.36 -5.61 26.81
CA SER A 170 -0.76 -6.91 27.31
C SER A 170 0.07 -7.45 28.48
N HIS A 171 1.38 -7.19 28.53
CA HIS A 171 2.19 -7.63 29.68
C HIS A 171 1.83 -6.82 30.92
N THR A 172 1.73 -5.50 30.78
CA THR A 172 1.30 -4.60 31.86
C THR A 172 -0.08 -5.01 32.41
N GLU A 173 -1.04 -5.35 31.55
CA GLU A 173 -2.36 -5.83 31.98
C GLU A 173 -2.29 -7.18 32.71
N LEU A 174 -1.43 -8.11 32.26
CA LEU A 174 -1.21 -9.36 32.97
C LEU A 174 -0.65 -9.11 34.38
N LEU A 175 0.36 -8.25 34.52
CA LEU A 175 0.94 -7.90 35.82
C LEU A 175 -0.10 -7.24 36.74
N ALA A 176 -0.88 -6.29 36.22
CA ALA A 176 -1.96 -5.63 36.96
C ALA A 176 -2.98 -6.66 37.48
N ARG A 177 -3.35 -7.63 36.64
CA ARG A 177 -4.29 -8.69 37.00
C ARG A 177 -3.72 -9.67 38.03
N ILE A 178 -2.45 -10.06 37.91
CA ILE A 178 -1.76 -10.90 38.91
C ILE A 178 -1.74 -10.17 40.26
N TYR A 179 -1.32 -8.91 40.28
CA TYR A 179 -1.26 -8.11 41.49
C TYR A 179 -2.64 -7.92 42.12
N THR A 180 -3.67 -7.67 41.31
CA THR A 180 -5.06 -7.57 41.77
C THR A 180 -5.53 -8.88 42.40
N HIS A 181 -5.28 -10.03 41.75
CA HIS A 181 -5.65 -11.33 42.31
C HIS A 181 -4.92 -11.65 43.62
N LEU A 182 -3.65 -11.28 43.75
CA LEU A 182 -2.84 -11.51 44.96
C LEU A 182 -3.14 -10.53 46.10
N THR A 183 -3.77 -9.39 45.80
CA THR A 183 -4.23 -8.42 46.82
C THR A 183 -5.68 -8.68 47.24
N ASP A 184 -6.54 -9.14 46.31
CA ASP A 184 -7.93 -9.56 46.61
C ASP A 184 -8.00 -10.93 47.31
N GLY A 185 -7.04 -11.81 47.04
CA GLY A 185 -6.90 -13.11 47.69
C GLY A 185 -5.43 -13.48 47.84
N GLU A 186 -5.08 -14.32 48.81
CA GLU A 186 -3.66 -14.64 49.07
C GLU A 186 -2.99 -15.46 47.94
N ARG A 187 -3.75 -15.98 46.98
CA ARG A 187 -3.30 -16.91 45.94
C ARG A 187 -4.03 -16.67 44.62
N LEU A 188 -3.37 -17.02 43.53
CA LEU A 188 -3.95 -16.95 42.18
C LEU A 188 -5.03 -18.04 41.98
N PRO A 189 -6.18 -17.72 41.35
CA PRO A 189 -7.25 -18.71 41.13
C PRO A 189 -6.81 -19.86 40.21
N LYS A 190 -7.01 -21.11 40.66
CA LYS A 190 -6.63 -22.32 39.91
C LYS A 190 -7.22 -22.38 38.50
N ASP A 191 -8.50 -22.04 38.36
CA ASP A 191 -9.20 -22.05 37.07
C ASP A 191 -8.63 -21.01 36.10
N TRP A 192 -8.18 -19.87 36.63
CA TRP A 192 -7.60 -18.80 35.82
C TRP A 192 -6.22 -19.19 35.28
N ILE A 193 -5.35 -19.76 36.12
CA ILE A 193 -4.04 -20.27 35.73
C ILE A 193 -4.20 -21.38 34.70
N THR A 194 -5.03 -22.38 35.02
CA THR A 194 -5.28 -23.54 34.15
C THR A 194 -5.81 -23.09 32.79
N GLY A 195 -6.85 -22.24 32.77
CA GLY A 195 -7.41 -21.73 31.52
C GLY A 195 -6.41 -20.91 30.71
N SER A 196 -5.49 -20.19 31.39
CA SER A 196 -4.46 -19.39 30.71
C SER A 196 -3.38 -20.26 30.07
N MET A 197 -2.94 -21.32 30.75
CA MET A 197 -1.98 -22.28 30.21
C MET A 197 -2.59 -23.14 29.11
N GLN A 198 -3.85 -23.58 29.26
CA GLN A 198 -4.55 -24.36 28.23
C GLN A 198 -4.74 -23.61 26.91
N ARG A 199 -4.91 -22.27 26.94
CA ARG A 199 -4.96 -21.47 25.70
C ARG A 199 -3.65 -21.50 24.92
N LEU A 200 -2.52 -21.70 25.62
CA LEU A 200 -1.18 -21.79 25.04
C LEU A 200 -0.83 -23.22 24.59
N ASP A 201 -1.51 -24.23 25.12
CA ASP A 201 -1.36 -25.65 24.78
C ASP A 201 -1.99 -26.00 23.42
N ARG A 202 -1.44 -25.40 22.37
CA ARG A 202 -1.83 -25.64 20.98
C ARG A 202 -0.56 -25.89 20.17
N PRO A 203 -0.25 -27.14 19.82
CA PRO A 203 0.98 -27.48 19.09
C PRO A 203 0.92 -27.14 17.59
N GLN A 204 -0.22 -26.69 17.06
CA GLN A 204 -0.37 -26.31 15.64
C GLN A 204 -0.19 -24.81 15.42
N GLY A 205 0.58 -24.41 14.43
CA GLY A 205 0.75 -23.01 14.03
C GLY A 205 1.97 -22.82 13.14
N ASP A 206 2.13 -21.62 12.60
CA ASP A 206 3.39 -21.19 12.00
C ASP A 206 4.44 -20.88 13.09
N ILE A 207 5.67 -20.57 12.66
CA ILE A 207 6.80 -20.31 13.55
C ILE A 207 6.47 -19.16 14.52
N ASP A 208 5.91 -18.06 14.02
CA ASP A 208 5.64 -16.87 14.83
C ASP A 208 4.57 -17.16 15.90
N THR A 209 3.52 -17.90 15.53
CA THR A 209 2.48 -18.35 16.47
C THR A 209 3.06 -19.24 17.56
N LEU A 210 3.90 -20.21 17.20
CA LEU A 210 4.51 -21.14 18.16
C LEU A 210 5.54 -20.43 19.06
N MET A 211 6.32 -19.50 18.51
CA MET A 211 7.24 -18.64 19.28
C MET A 211 6.50 -17.78 20.31
N SER A 212 5.40 -17.12 19.91
CA SER A 212 4.58 -16.32 20.82
C SER A 212 4.00 -17.16 21.96
N ARG A 213 3.52 -18.38 21.66
CA ARG A 213 3.03 -19.32 22.68
C ARG A 213 4.14 -19.81 23.60
N LEU A 214 5.34 -20.08 23.07
CA LEU A 214 6.51 -20.49 23.85
C LEU A 214 6.93 -19.39 24.82
N SER A 215 6.95 -18.13 24.39
CA SER A 215 7.19 -16.99 25.29
C SER A 215 6.11 -16.88 26.36
N GLY A 216 4.83 -17.04 25.98
CA GLY A 216 3.71 -17.02 26.93
C GLY A 216 3.81 -18.12 27.99
N ILE A 217 4.15 -19.37 27.62
CA ILE A 217 4.26 -20.46 28.58
C ILE A 217 5.49 -20.29 29.47
N ARG A 218 6.58 -19.67 29.00
CA ARG A 218 7.74 -19.30 29.83
C ARG A 218 7.40 -18.29 30.92
N THR A 219 6.53 -17.32 30.63
CA THR A 219 6.01 -16.42 31.66
C THR A 219 5.27 -17.21 32.75
N TRP A 220 4.41 -18.15 32.37
CA TRP A 220 3.72 -19.02 33.33
C TRP A 220 4.68 -19.97 34.06
N SER A 221 5.68 -20.53 33.39
CA SER A 221 6.73 -21.34 34.00
C SER A 221 7.43 -20.56 35.12
N TYR A 222 7.80 -19.30 34.87
CA TYR A 222 8.35 -18.40 35.89
C TYR A 222 7.37 -18.15 37.05
N ILE A 223 6.11 -17.83 36.76
CA ILE A 223 5.07 -17.60 37.77
C ILE A 223 4.89 -18.85 38.64
N THR A 224 4.92 -20.05 38.06
CA THR A 224 4.74 -21.30 38.81
C THR A 224 5.88 -21.64 39.75
N GLN A 225 7.05 -21.01 39.59
CA GLN A 225 8.14 -21.10 40.56
C GLN A 225 7.92 -20.24 41.81
N ARG A 226 6.99 -19.29 41.77
CA ARG A 226 6.55 -18.53 42.95
C ARG A 226 5.52 -19.35 43.73
N SER A 227 5.98 -20.42 44.39
CA SER A 227 5.12 -21.40 45.06
C SER A 227 4.10 -20.80 46.05
N HIS A 228 4.47 -19.71 46.74
CA HIS A 228 3.60 -18.99 47.65
C HIS A 228 2.49 -18.16 46.96
N TRP A 229 2.46 -18.05 45.62
CA TRP A 229 1.35 -17.45 44.88
C TRP A 229 0.29 -18.47 44.47
N LEU A 230 0.59 -19.76 44.62
CA LEU A 230 -0.21 -20.86 44.10
C LEU A 230 -0.67 -21.80 45.22
N ASP A 231 -1.78 -22.48 44.97
CA ASP A 231 -2.20 -23.63 45.76
C ASP A 231 -2.00 -24.90 44.91
N GLY A 232 -1.03 -25.75 45.28
CA GLY A 232 -0.59 -26.89 44.46
C GLY A 232 0.43 -26.51 43.36
N ALA A 233 1.51 -25.82 43.72
CA ALA A 233 2.50 -25.33 42.76
C ALA A 233 3.16 -26.44 41.91
N GLU A 234 3.40 -27.62 42.48
CA GLU A 234 4.04 -28.75 41.78
C GLU A 234 3.22 -29.22 40.56
N ASP A 235 1.89 -29.28 40.70
CA ASP A 235 0.99 -29.66 39.60
C ASP A 235 1.08 -28.67 38.44
N PHE A 236 1.11 -27.36 38.76
CA PHE A 236 1.22 -26.31 37.75
C PHE A 236 2.61 -26.26 37.11
N GLN A 237 3.68 -26.53 37.85
CA GLN A 237 5.03 -26.63 37.31
C GLN A 237 5.13 -27.81 36.33
N GLY A 238 4.57 -28.96 36.70
CA GLY A 238 4.48 -30.14 35.81
C GLY A 238 3.67 -29.84 34.55
N LEU A 239 2.53 -29.17 34.69
CA LEU A 239 1.71 -28.75 33.56
C LEU A 239 2.46 -27.78 32.64
N ALA A 240 3.09 -26.73 33.20
CA ALA A 240 3.84 -25.72 32.48
C ALA A 240 4.95 -26.36 31.65
N ARG A 241 5.74 -27.22 32.28
CA ARG A 241 6.82 -27.96 31.64
C ARG A 241 6.29 -28.84 30.51
N SER A 242 5.20 -29.57 30.74
CA SER A 242 4.63 -30.43 29.70
C SER A 242 4.15 -29.65 28.46
N ILE A 243 3.58 -28.45 28.67
CA ILE A 243 3.14 -27.57 27.58
C ILE A 243 4.35 -26.96 26.87
N GLU A 244 5.34 -26.49 27.63
CA GLU A 244 6.59 -25.94 27.09
C GLU A 244 7.31 -26.98 26.22
N ASP A 245 7.45 -28.22 26.68
CA ASP A 245 8.04 -29.32 25.93
C ASP A 245 7.27 -29.56 24.61
N ARG A 246 5.93 -29.68 24.67
CA ARG A 246 5.09 -29.89 23.47
C ARG A 246 5.20 -28.76 22.44
N VAL A 247 5.13 -27.51 22.89
CA VAL A 247 5.22 -26.33 22.01
C VAL A 247 6.64 -26.21 21.44
N SER A 248 7.67 -26.45 22.24
CA SER A 248 9.07 -26.45 21.83
C SER A 248 9.37 -27.54 20.80
N ASP A 249 8.85 -28.76 21.00
CA ASP A 249 8.99 -29.87 20.05
C ASP A 249 8.29 -29.56 18.72
N SER A 250 7.09 -28.99 18.79
CA SER A 250 6.33 -28.57 17.59
C SER A 250 7.04 -27.47 16.83
N LEU A 251 7.57 -26.46 17.54
CA LEU A 251 8.39 -25.40 16.95
C LEU A 251 9.65 -25.97 16.30
N ASN A 252 10.34 -26.88 16.98
CA ASN A 252 11.53 -27.54 16.45
C ASN A 252 11.20 -28.39 15.22
N GLN A 253 10.04 -29.06 15.19
CA GLN A 253 9.57 -29.79 14.03
C GLN A 253 9.31 -28.84 12.85
N VAL A 254 8.56 -27.75 13.04
CA VAL A 254 8.27 -26.77 11.98
C VAL A 254 9.57 -26.09 11.50
N LEU A 255 10.50 -25.76 12.40
CA LEU A 255 11.82 -25.25 12.05
C LEU A 255 12.63 -26.28 11.26
N THR A 256 12.61 -27.55 11.69
CA THR A 256 13.28 -28.65 10.97
C THR A 256 12.67 -28.84 9.59
N GLU A 257 11.34 -28.87 9.45
CA GLU A 257 10.66 -29.02 8.17
C GLU A 257 10.91 -27.85 7.21
N ARG A 258 11.04 -26.63 7.75
CA ARG A 258 11.30 -25.41 6.97
C ARG A 258 12.77 -25.26 6.57
N PHE A 259 13.71 -25.65 7.44
CA PHE A 259 15.14 -25.32 7.30
C PHE A 259 16.07 -26.53 7.14
N VAL A 260 15.61 -27.73 7.47
CA VAL A 260 16.38 -28.96 7.34
C VAL A 260 15.68 -29.80 6.30
N ASP A 261 16.19 -29.71 5.07
CA ASP A 261 15.83 -30.65 4.02
C ASP A 261 16.45 -32.02 4.41
N ARG A 262 15.82 -32.73 5.36
CA ARG A 262 16.30 -33.99 5.95
C ARG A 262 16.58 -35.05 4.88
N ARG A 263 16.01 -34.89 3.68
CA ARG A 263 16.29 -35.71 2.52
C ARG A 263 17.53 -35.24 1.75
N ALA A 264 17.89 -33.96 1.70
CA ALA A 264 19.12 -33.48 1.04
C ALA A 264 20.41 -34.05 1.65
N ALA A 265 20.47 -34.26 2.97
CA ALA A 265 21.63 -34.85 3.64
C ALA A 265 21.77 -36.37 3.39
N VAL A 266 20.65 -37.10 3.34
CA VAL A 266 20.64 -38.54 3.00
C VAL A 266 20.78 -38.76 1.49
N LEU A 267 20.26 -37.84 0.67
CA LEU A 267 20.41 -37.84 -0.78
C LEU A 267 21.80 -37.40 -1.22
N SER A 268 22.50 -36.45 -0.58
CA SER A 268 23.86 -36.05 -0.98
C SER A 268 24.84 -37.23 -0.88
N ARG A 269 24.61 -38.11 0.11
CA ARG A 269 25.35 -39.36 0.30
C ARG A 269 25.01 -40.43 -0.75
N ARG A 270 23.81 -40.39 -1.38
CA ARG A 270 23.41 -41.27 -2.51
C ARG A 270 23.64 -40.66 -3.90
N LEU A 271 23.68 -39.33 -4.02
CA LEU A 271 23.86 -38.56 -5.26
C LEU A 271 25.32 -38.46 -5.70
N LYS A 272 26.28 -38.77 -4.82
CA LYS A 272 27.66 -39.02 -5.25
C LYS A 272 27.78 -40.26 -6.13
N GLU A 273 26.75 -41.13 -6.20
CA GLU A 273 26.87 -42.40 -6.91
C GLU A 273 26.05 -42.58 -8.19
N ASN A 274 24.97 -41.87 -8.53
CA ASN A 274 24.40 -42.04 -9.88
C ASN A 274 23.39 -40.99 -10.40
N SER A 275 23.55 -40.74 -11.70
CA SER A 275 22.67 -40.17 -12.74
C SER A 275 22.15 -38.74 -12.61
N VAL A 276 22.57 -37.92 -13.59
CA VAL A 276 21.96 -36.64 -14.00
C VAL A 276 20.55 -36.92 -14.52
N LEU A 277 19.52 -36.44 -13.83
CA LEU A 277 18.14 -36.40 -14.31
C LEU A 277 17.96 -35.20 -15.25
N MET A 278 17.34 -35.40 -16.42
CA MET A 278 17.05 -34.33 -17.37
C MET A 278 15.73 -33.65 -17.00
N SER A 279 15.76 -32.32 -16.84
CA SER A 279 14.58 -31.50 -16.57
C SER A 279 14.53 -30.30 -17.51
N SER A 280 13.32 -29.91 -17.93
CA SER A 280 13.08 -28.86 -18.92
C SER A 280 11.83 -28.06 -18.58
N ILE A 281 11.74 -26.80 -19.02
CA ILE A 281 10.58 -25.94 -18.82
C ILE A 281 9.98 -25.63 -20.18
N ARG A 282 8.69 -25.92 -20.34
CA ARG A 282 7.95 -25.62 -21.57
C ARG A 282 7.64 -24.11 -21.66
N PRO A 283 7.42 -23.58 -22.87
CA PRO A 283 7.11 -22.15 -23.06
C PRO A 283 5.83 -21.66 -22.36
N ASP A 284 4.89 -22.56 -22.09
CA ASP A 284 3.65 -22.29 -21.36
C ASP A 284 3.88 -22.17 -19.83
N GLY A 285 5.10 -22.43 -19.36
CA GLY A 285 5.46 -22.40 -17.94
C GLY A 285 5.33 -23.74 -17.23
N THR A 286 4.95 -24.81 -17.93
CA THR A 286 4.95 -26.16 -17.33
C THR A 286 6.37 -26.67 -17.15
N VAL A 287 6.71 -27.01 -15.91
CA VAL A 287 8.00 -27.61 -15.56
C VAL A 287 7.87 -29.12 -15.73
N THR A 288 8.82 -29.75 -16.42
CA THR A 288 8.86 -31.19 -16.62
C THR A 288 10.18 -31.80 -16.15
N VAL A 289 10.10 -33.00 -15.57
CA VAL A 289 11.26 -33.79 -15.12
C VAL A 289 11.10 -35.20 -15.70
N GLU A 290 12.08 -35.69 -16.45
CA GLU A 290 12.00 -37.01 -17.12
C GLU A 290 10.74 -37.21 -18.00
N GLY A 291 10.16 -36.12 -18.52
CA GLY A 291 8.97 -36.16 -19.37
C GLY A 291 7.63 -36.07 -18.64
N GLU A 292 7.61 -36.06 -17.31
CA GLU A 292 6.39 -35.87 -16.51
C GLU A 292 6.19 -34.39 -16.12
N ASP A 293 4.94 -33.94 -16.07
CA ASP A 293 4.56 -32.57 -15.75
C ASP A 293 4.49 -32.40 -14.22
N VAL A 294 5.38 -31.57 -13.65
CA VAL A 294 5.63 -31.51 -12.20
C VAL A 294 5.02 -30.30 -11.52
N GLY A 295 4.74 -29.25 -12.28
CA GLY A 295 4.17 -28.00 -11.79
C GLY A 295 4.17 -26.90 -12.83
N GLN A 296 3.62 -25.76 -12.43
CA GLN A 296 3.47 -24.58 -13.27
C GLN A 296 4.26 -23.41 -12.67
N LEU A 297 5.06 -22.75 -13.51
CA LEU A 297 5.77 -21.52 -13.16
C LEU A 297 5.05 -20.31 -13.76
N ASP A 298 4.23 -19.64 -12.94
CA ASP A 298 3.52 -18.41 -13.29
C ASP A 298 4.31 -17.18 -12.85
N GLY A 299 4.91 -16.48 -13.82
CA GLY A 299 5.83 -15.37 -13.58
C GLY A 299 7.07 -15.86 -12.84
N PHE A 300 7.12 -15.55 -11.55
CA PHE A 300 8.18 -15.97 -10.63
C PHE A 300 7.68 -16.91 -9.53
N VAL A 301 6.41 -17.34 -9.56
CA VAL A 301 5.82 -18.21 -8.54
C VAL A 301 5.63 -19.61 -9.12
N PHE A 302 6.25 -20.60 -8.47
CA PHE A 302 6.11 -22.00 -8.86
C PHE A 302 5.00 -22.66 -8.03
N THR A 303 4.02 -23.27 -8.70
CA THR A 303 2.94 -24.05 -8.09
C THR A 303 3.03 -25.51 -8.55
N PRO A 304 3.27 -26.47 -7.64
CA PRO A 304 3.37 -27.87 -8.02
C PRO A 304 2.02 -28.48 -8.40
N ALA A 305 2.01 -29.36 -9.41
CA ALA A 305 0.79 -29.98 -9.95
C ALA A 305 0.43 -31.33 -9.30
N ILE A 306 1.34 -31.91 -8.51
CA ILE A 306 1.20 -33.29 -8.01
C ILE A 306 0.30 -33.31 -6.76
N ALA A 307 -0.70 -34.19 -6.75
CA ALA A 307 -1.53 -34.52 -5.58
C ALA A 307 -0.74 -35.37 -4.58
N GLU A 308 -1.07 -35.32 -3.29
CA GLU A 308 -0.36 -35.98 -2.16
C GLU A 308 0.01 -37.46 -2.41
N SER A 309 1.15 -37.71 -3.05
CA SER A 309 1.76 -39.02 -3.22
C SER A 309 3.21 -39.01 -2.72
N ASP A 310 3.70 -40.19 -2.34
CA ASP A 310 5.04 -40.42 -1.78
C ASP A 310 6.20 -40.03 -2.72
N GLU A 311 5.91 -39.75 -3.99
CA GLU A 311 6.85 -39.38 -5.05
C GLU A 311 7.03 -37.86 -5.25
N LYS A 312 6.32 -37.01 -4.48
CA LYS A 312 6.44 -35.54 -4.53
C LYS A 312 7.85 -35.01 -4.29
N GLY A 313 8.60 -35.64 -3.38
CA GLY A 313 9.89 -35.13 -2.90
C GLY A 313 10.98 -35.07 -3.97
N PRO A 314 11.29 -36.19 -4.66
CA PRO A 314 12.30 -36.23 -5.72
C PRO A 314 11.99 -35.30 -6.89
N VAL A 315 10.71 -35.21 -7.25
CA VAL A 315 10.23 -34.43 -8.39
C VAL A 315 10.32 -32.91 -8.15
N LEU A 316 9.94 -32.45 -6.96
CA LEU A 316 10.13 -31.06 -6.54
C LEU A 316 11.61 -30.66 -6.42
N ALA A 317 12.47 -31.59 -5.97
CA ALA A 317 13.90 -31.36 -5.86
C ALA A 317 14.59 -31.23 -7.23
N ALA A 318 14.14 -32.00 -8.23
CA ALA A 318 14.61 -31.87 -9.60
C ALA A 318 14.17 -30.53 -10.23
N ALA A 319 12.91 -30.12 -10.02
CA ALA A 319 12.41 -28.81 -10.46
C ALA A 319 13.24 -27.64 -9.87
N ARG A 320 13.52 -27.68 -8.56
CA ARG A 320 14.30 -26.64 -7.85
C ARG A 320 15.74 -26.46 -8.35
N LYS A 321 16.32 -27.41 -9.08
CA LYS A 321 17.65 -27.26 -9.68
C LYS A 321 17.64 -26.40 -10.96
N VAL A 322 16.56 -26.43 -11.74
CA VAL A 322 16.46 -25.68 -13.02
C VAL A 322 15.80 -24.32 -12.83
N LEU A 323 14.93 -24.19 -11.82
CA LEU A 323 14.21 -22.94 -11.56
C LEU A 323 15.12 -21.70 -11.41
N PRO A 324 16.28 -21.72 -10.71
CA PRO A 324 17.11 -20.52 -10.56
C PRO A 324 17.64 -19.94 -11.88
N ASP A 325 18.07 -20.80 -12.81
CA ASP A 325 18.59 -20.37 -14.11
C ASP A 325 17.46 -19.78 -14.98
N GLU A 326 16.30 -20.43 -14.99
CA GLU A 326 15.11 -19.94 -15.69
C GLU A 326 14.63 -18.61 -15.08
N ILE A 327 14.59 -18.48 -13.76
CA ILE A 327 14.21 -17.23 -13.08
C ILE A 327 15.20 -16.12 -13.47
N SER A 328 16.50 -16.40 -13.46
CA SER A 328 17.53 -15.44 -13.90
C SER A 328 17.35 -15.01 -15.36
N GLN A 329 16.93 -15.92 -16.24
CA GLN A 329 16.59 -15.60 -17.62
C GLN A 329 15.31 -14.76 -17.72
N ARG A 330 14.25 -15.09 -16.97
CA ARG A 330 12.99 -14.34 -16.91
C ARG A 330 13.19 -12.93 -16.33
N VAL A 331 14.00 -12.77 -15.29
CA VAL A 331 14.35 -11.46 -14.71
C VAL A 331 15.02 -10.60 -15.78
N ARG A 332 16.05 -11.12 -16.48
CA ARG A 332 16.70 -10.39 -17.58
C ARG A 332 15.72 -10.03 -18.70
N ALA A 333 14.83 -10.95 -19.08
CA ALA A 333 13.82 -10.70 -20.10
C ALA A 333 12.78 -9.66 -19.68
N LEU A 334 12.34 -9.69 -18.41
CA LEU A 334 11.39 -8.72 -17.85
C LEU A 334 12.01 -7.33 -17.79
N VAL A 335 13.23 -7.20 -17.27
CA VAL A 335 13.95 -5.92 -17.20
C VAL A 335 14.16 -5.32 -18.60
N ALA A 336 14.49 -6.14 -19.59
CA ALA A 336 14.66 -5.71 -20.98
C ALA A 336 13.36 -5.48 -21.76
N SER A 337 12.19 -5.85 -21.22
CA SER A 337 10.91 -5.72 -21.91
C SER A 337 10.46 -4.27 -22.02
N ALA A 338 9.87 -3.89 -23.15
CA ALA A 338 9.19 -2.60 -23.32
C ALA A 338 7.89 -2.53 -22.51
N ASP A 339 7.40 -1.32 -22.24
CA ASP A 339 6.18 -1.10 -21.42
C ASP A 339 4.94 -1.77 -21.99
N ALA A 340 4.84 -1.92 -23.32
CA ALA A 340 3.74 -2.63 -23.98
C ALA A 340 3.63 -4.12 -23.60
N ALA A 341 4.68 -4.72 -23.02
CA ALA A 341 4.65 -6.08 -22.49
C ALA A 341 3.98 -6.18 -21.11
N PHE A 342 3.69 -5.05 -20.46
CA PHE A 342 3.10 -4.99 -19.14
C PHE A 342 1.68 -4.42 -19.22
N LYS A 343 0.77 -4.98 -18.43
CA LYS A 343 -0.61 -4.51 -18.38
C LYS A 343 -1.19 -4.70 -16.97
N PRO A 344 -1.75 -3.64 -16.35
CA PRO A 344 -2.55 -3.81 -15.15
C PRO A 344 -3.95 -4.30 -15.50
N ASP A 345 -4.54 -5.11 -14.63
CA ASP A 345 -5.97 -5.43 -14.66
C ASP A 345 -6.79 -4.42 -13.81
N ALA A 346 -8.11 -4.63 -13.76
CA ALA A 346 -9.02 -3.75 -13.03
C ALA A 346 -8.80 -3.72 -11.50
N SER A 347 -8.13 -4.73 -10.92
CA SER A 347 -7.80 -4.76 -9.49
C SER A 347 -6.40 -4.22 -9.17
N GLY A 348 -5.65 -3.83 -10.21
CA GLY A 348 -4.29 -3.30 -10.13
C GLY A 348 -3.21 -4.37 -10.23
N ARG A 349 -3.53 -5.65 -10.48
CA ARG A 349 -2.50 -6.68 -10.67
C ARG A 349 -1.77 -6.43 -11.99
N ILE A 350 -0.44 -6.44 -11.94
CA ILE A 350 0.44 -6.20 -13.08
C ILE A 350 0.81 -7.54 -13.71
N PHE A 351 0.46 -7.70 -14.98
CA PHE A 351 0.82 -8.84 -15.79
C PHE A 351 1.96 -8.46 -16.73
N TRP A 352 3.00 -9.30 -16.79
CA TRP A 352 4.02 -9.28 -17.83
C TRP A 352 3.70 -10.41 -18.80
N ARG A 353 3.26 -10.04 -20.02
CA ARG A 353 2.57 -10.94 -20.94
C ARG A 353 1.34 -11.54 -20.24
N ASP A 354 1.30 -12.85 -20.06
CA ASP A 354 0.20 -13.55 -19.38
C ASP A 354 0.49 -13.85 -17.90
N ALA A 355 1.70 -13.54 -17.41
CA ALA A 355 2.15 -13.90 -16.07
C ALA A 355 2.00 -12.76 -15.07
N MET A 356 1.39 -13.01 -13.92
CA MET A 356 1.25 -12.00 -12.86
C MET A 356 2.57 -11.81 -12.11
N VAL A 357 3.13 -10.60 -12.15
CA VAL A 357 4.45 -10.26 -11.61
C VAL A 357 4.42 -9.22 -10.48
N GLY A 358 3.30 -8.52 -10.29
CA GLY A 358 3.19 -7.52 -9.22
C GLY A 358 1.80 -6.93 -9.09
N GLN A 359 1.70 -5.84 -8.32
CA GLN A 359 0.47 -5.11 -8.08
C GLN A 359 0.75 -3.60 -8.03
N LEU A 360 -0.15 -2.80 -8.60
CA LEU A 360 -0.19 -1.35 -8.44
C LEU A 360 -0.81 -1.00 -7.10
N VAL A 361 -0.14 -0.11 -6.38
CA VAL A 361 -0.56 0.43 -5.09
C VAL A 361 -0.59 1.96 -5.15
N LYS A 362 -1.21 2.57 -4.13
CA LYS A 362 -1.28 4.03 -4.00
C LYS A 362 0.13 4.63 -3.95
N GLY A 363 0.38 5.63 -4.78
CA GLY A 363 1.61 6.42 -4.75
C GLY A 363 1.40 7.84 -4.23
N ASP A 364 2.40 8.68 -4.44
CA ASP A 364 2.48 10.02 -3.84
C ASP A 364 1.55 11.04 -4.55
N ALA A 365 1.15 10.75 -5.79
CA ALA A 365 0.23 11.58 -6.57
C ALA A 365 -0.72 10.71 -7.41
N LEU A 366 -1.86 11.29 -7.82
CA LEU A 366 -2.96 10.59 -8.52
C LEU A 366 -2.52 9.88 -9.81
N TYR A 367 -1.60 10.48 -10.57
CA TYR A 367 -1.05 9.92 -11.82
C TYR A 367 0.31 9.23 -11.62
N GLN A 368 0.72 8.99 -10.37
CA GLN A 368 2.01 8.39 -10.03
C GLN A 368 1.81 7.25 -9.02
N PRO A 369 1.15 6.14 -9.43
CA PRO A 369 1.05 4.96 -8.58
C PRO A 369 2.43 4.32 -8.38
N ARG A 370 2.54 3.48 -7.35
CA ARG A 370 3.74 2.64 -7.12
C ARG A 370 3.42 1.20 -7.50
N ALA A 371 4.44 0.40 -7.75
CA ALA A 371 4.27 -1.04 -7.93
C ALA A 371 4.92 -1.80 -6.78
N GLU A 372 4.36 -2.96 -6.44
CA GLU A 372 4.93 -3.93 -5.53
C GLU A 372 5.10 -5.25 -6.28
N VAL A 373 6.27 -5.88 -6.15
CA VAL A 373 6.53 -7.20 -6.76
C VAL A 373 5.69 -8.27 -6.07
N ARG A 374 5.13 -9.19 -6.85
CA ARG A 374 4.41 -10.34 -6.31
C ARG A 374 5.37 -11.18 -5.48
N SER A 375 4.98 -11.53 -4.25
CA SER A 375 5.81 -12.34 -3.37
C SER A 375 6.17 -13.68 -4.03
N SER A 376 7.46 -13.98 -4.01
CA SER A 376 8.01 -15.23 -4.54
C SER A 376 9.21 -15.64 -3.69
N SER A 377 9.29 -16.92 -3.35
CA SER A 377 10.48 -17.52 -2.71
C SER A 377 11.61 -17.79 -3.70
N LEU A 378 11.45 -17.45 -4.99
CA LEU A 378 12.44 -17.66 -6.04
C LEU A 378 13.13 -16.36 -6.47
N LEU A 379 12.68 -15.19 -5.99
CA LEU A 379 13.29 -13.89 -6.24
C LEU A 379 13.97 -13.37 -4.99
N GLU A 380 15.29 -13.21 -5.03
CA GLU A 380 16.08 -12.78 -3.88
C GLU A 380 17.10 -11.68 -4.27
N GLY A 381 17.54 -10.90 -3.28
CA GLY A 381 18.62 -9.91 -3.43
C GLY A 381 18.46 -8.95 -4.61
N GLU A 382 19.49 -8.90 -5.47
CA GLU A 382 19.57 -8.00 -6.63
C GLU A 382 18.48 -8.28 -7.68
N GLN A 383 18.03 -9.53 -7.82
CA GLN A 383 16.97 -9.88 -8.77
C GLN A 383 15.64 -9.25 -8.37
N LEU A 384 15.27 -9.36 -7.09
CA LEU A 384 14.06 -8.74 -6.55
C LEU A 384 14.10 -7.22 -6.76
N LYS A 385 15.23 -6.58 -6.43
CA LYS A 385 15.43 -5.14 -6.64
C LYS A 385 15.27 -4.75 -8.12
N SER A 386 15.89 -5.50 -9.03
CA SER A 386 15.82 -5.22 -10.47
C SER A 386 14.39 -5.33 -11.03
N VAL A 387 13.63 -6.34 -10.60
CA VAL A 387 12.21 -6.47 -10.96
C VAL A 387 11.40 -5.33 -10.35
N GLN A 388 11.62 -5.00 -9.08
CA GLN A 388 10.94 -3.92 -8.37
C GLN A 388 11.17 -2.56 -9.04
N ASP A 389 12.41 -2.24 -9.42
CA ASP A 389 12.76 -1.01 -10.12
C ASP A 389 12.10 -0.94 -11.50
N ARG A 390 12.07 -2.06 -12.24
CA ARG A 390 11.41 -2.13 -13.55
C ARG A 390 9.89 -1.94 -13.45
N LEU A 391 9.25 -2.56 -12.46
CA LEU A 391 7.81 -2.40 -12.22
C LEU A 391 7.46 -0.98 -11.76
N ASN A 392 8.30 -0.36 -10.93
CA ASN A 392 8.14 1.05 -10.54
C ASN A 392 8.26 1.99 -11.75
N ALA A 393 9.21 1.74 -12.65
CA ALA A 393 9.33 2.50 -13.89
C ALA A 393 8.07 2.38 -14.76
N PHE A 394 7.52 1.16 -14.89
CA PHE A 394 6.26 0.91 -15.60
C PHE A 394 5.07 1.62 -14.92
N ALA A 395 4.95 1.54 -13.60
CA ALA A 395 3.88 2.18 -12.84
C ALA A 395 3.84 3.70 -13.06
N LEU A 396 5.01 4.33 -13.23
CA LEU A 396 5.13 5.76 -13.52
C LEU A 396 4.89 6.11 -15.00
N SER A 397 5.26 5.23 -15.94
CA SER A 397 5.07 5.48 -17.38
C SER A 397 3.65 5.19 -17.85
N TRP A 398 2.99 4.17 -17.28
CA TRP A 398 1.68 3.69 -17.74
C TRP A 398 0.59 4.78 -17.72
N PRO A 399 0.35 5.54 -16.63
CA PRO A 399 -0.62 6.64 -16.63
C PRO A 399 -0.25 7.75 -17.60
N ARG A 400 1.06 8.03 -17.75
CA ARG A 400 1.56 9.06 -18.66
C ARG A 400 1.33 8.72 -20.12
N GLU A 401 1.32 7.43 -20.47
CA GLU A 401 1.01 6.96 -21.81
C GLU A 401 -0.51 6.89 -22.05
N ILE A 402 -1.24 6.15 -21.20
CA ILE A 402 -2.67 5.88 -21.44
C ILE A 402 -3.55 7.12 -21.23
N LEU A 403 -3.16 8.01 -20.31
CA LEU A 403 -3.80 9.30 -20.00
C LEU A 403 -2.94 10.49 -20.43
N ALA A 404 -2.13 10.36 -21.49
CA ALA A 404 -1.21 11.39 -21.97
C ALA A 404 -1.83 12.79 -22.09
N ARG A 405 -3.09 12.88 -22.56
CA ARG A 405 -3.83 14.14 -22.67
C ARG A 405 -4.09 14.81 -21.32
N ALA A 406 -4.38 14.02 -20.29
CA ALA A 406 -4.59 14.53 -18.94
C ALA A 406 -3.26 15.01 -18.34
N VAL A 407 -2.22 14.17 -18.41
CA VAL A 407 -0.88 14.51 -17.87
C VAL A 407 -0.28 15.73 -18.55
N ALA A 408 -0.55 15.94 -19.84
CA ALA A 408 -0.11 17.15 -20.55
C ALA A 408 -0.70 18.47 -19.99
N LEU A 409 -1.72 18.42 -19.13
CA LEU A 409 -2.27 19.62 -18.46
C LEU A 409 -1.37 20.18 -17.36
N GLU A 410 -0.41 19.40 -16.83
CA GLU A 410 0.59 19.90 -15.89
C GLU A 410 1.63 20.82 -16.55
N GLY A 411 1.71 20.83 -17.89
CA GLY A 411 2.69 21.59 -18.66
C GLY A 411 2.54 23.12 -18.58
N GLU A 412 3.60 23.83 -18.97
CA GLU A 412 3.70 25.30 -18.84
C GLU A 412 2.96 26.10 -19.93
N THR A 413 2.32 25.45 -20.90
CA THR A 413 1.69 26.13 -22.05
C THR A 413 0.42 26.90 -21.67
N LEU A 414 -0.22 26.54 -20.56
CA LEU A 414 -1.45 27.16 -20.09
C LEU A 414 -1.14 28.32 -19.14
N THR A 415 -1.85 29.44 -19.31
CA THR A 415 -1.60 30.67 -18.56
C THR A 415 -2.85 31.18 -17.83
N GLY A 416 -2.63 31.94 -16.75
CA GLY A 416 -3.69 32.60 -15.98
C GLY A 416 -4.83 31.66 -15.54
N THR A 417 -6.07 32.10 -15.74
CA THR A 417 -7.28 31.38 -15.36
C THR A 417 -7.45 30.03 -16.10
N ALA A 418 -6.94 29.91 -17.33
CA ALA A 418 -6.97 28.65 -18.08
C ALA A 418 -6.14 27.56 -17.39
N ARG A 419 -4.96 27.92 -16.84
CA ARG A 419 -4.13 27.00 -16.06
C ARG A 419 -4.85 26.49 -14.81
N GLY A 420 -5.54 27.38 -14.09
CA GLY A 420 -6.32 27.02 -12.90
C GLY A 420 -7.44 26.02 -13.21
N ILE A 421 -8.20 26.24 -14.30
CA ILE A 421 -9.25 25.30 -14.74
C ILE A 421 -8.63 23.97 -15.16
N ALA A 422 -7.55 23.98 -15.92
CA ALA A 422 -6.88 22.75 -16.35
C ALA A 422 -6.33 21.93 -15.18
N TYR A 423 -5.78 22.59 -14.16
CA TYR A 423 -5.33 21.93 -12.94
C TYR A 423 -6.49 21.24 -12.20
N GLN A 424 -7.65 21.91 -12.06
CA GLN A 424 -8.84 21.29 -11.46
C GLN A 424 -9.39 20.12 -12.29
N VAL A 425 -9.32 20.22 -13.62
CA VAL A 425 -9.69 19.11 -14.53
C VAL A 425 -8.70 17.95 -14.38
N PHE A 426 -7.41 18.23 -14.25
CA PHE A 426 -6.36 17.23 -14.00
C PHE A 426 -6.59 16.49 -12.68
N GLU A 427 -6.80 17.21 -11.57
CA GLU A 427 -7.07 16.60 -10.26
C GLU A 427 -8.36 15.74 -10.26
N SER A 428 -9.29 16.01 -11.17
CA SER A 428 -10.57 15.30 -11.26
C SER A 428 -10.59 14.21 -12.36
N LEU A 429 -9.42 13.69 -12.75
CA LEU A 429 -9.29 12.67 -13.80
C LEU A 429 -9.94 13.07 -15.15
N GLY A 430 -9.99 14.36 -15.43
CA GLY A 430 -10.49 14.92 -16.68
C GLY A 430 -11.99 15.15 -16.75
N THR A 431 -12.73 15.03 -15.64
CA THR A 431 -14.17 15.31 -15.56
C THR A 431 -14.49 16.16 -14.34
N LEU A 432 -15.09 17.32 -14.53
CA LEU A 432 -15.34 18.29 -13.46
C LEU A 432 -16.73 18.93 -13.62
N PRO A 433 -17.56 19.01 -12.58
CA PRO A 433 -18.79 19.79 -12.62
C PRO A 433 -18.50 21.28 -12.86
N SER A 434 -19.13 21.91 -13.87
CA SER A 434 -18.90 23.31 -14.24
C SER A 434 -19.16 24.29 -13.08
N ARG A 435 -20.04 23.90 -12.13
CA ARG A 435 -20.33 24.68 -10.92
C ARG A 435 -19.10 24.90 -10.04
N ASN A 436 -18.13 23.98 -10.04
CA ASN A 436 -16.94 24.05 -9.17
C ASN A 436 -15.98 25.16 -9.60
N VAL A 437 -15.99 25.54 -10.89
CA VAL A 437 -15.09 26.56 -11.46
C VAL A 437 -15.86 27.69 -12.16
N ASN A 438 -17.12 27.92 -11.77
CA ASN A 438 -18.02 28.85 -12.46
C ASN A 438 -17.47 30.30 -12.53
N GLU A 439 -16.88 30.79 -11.44
CA GLU A 439 -16.26 32.13 -11.41
C GLU A 439 -15.04 32.21 -12.33
N MET A 440 -14.21 31.17 -12.37
CA MET A 440 -13.06 31.10 -13.28
C MET A 440 -13.52 31.07 -14.75
N VAL A 441 -14.55 30.29 -15.07
CA VAL A 441 -15.12 30.22 -16.43
C VAL A 441 -15.70 31.56 -16.88
N LYS A 442 -16.30 32.34 -15.98
CA LYS A 442 -16.79 33.70 -16.29
C LYS A 442 -15.67 34.70 -16.58
N GLN A 443 -14.54 34.55 -15.90
CA GLN A 443 -13.37 35.41 -16.07
C GLN A 443 -12.49 34.99 -17.26
N LEU A 444 -12.78 33.83 -17.86
CA LEU A 444 -12.00 33.28 -18.97
C LEU A 444 -12.24 34.07 -20.26
N ASP A 445 -11.17 34.62 -20.82
CA ASP A 445 -11.14 35.32 -22.09
C ASP A 445 -11.14 34.35 -23.29
N ASP A 446 -11.25 34.89 -24.51
CA ASP A 446 -11.32 34.09 -25.74
C ASP A 446 -10.01 33.32 -26.00
N ASP A 447 -8.87 33.84 -25.56
CA ASP A 447 -7.60 33.16 -25.70
C ASP A 447 -7.50 31.97 -24.74
N GLY A 448 -7.84 32.15 -23.46
CA GLY A 448 -7.90 31.05 -22.49
C GLY A 448 -8.87 29.94 -22.91
N ARG A 449 -10.02 30.30 -23.51
CA ARG A 449 -10.95 29.31 -24.10
C ARG A 449 -10.31 28.52 -25.24
N ARG A 450 -9.56 29.19 -26.12
CA ARG A 450 -8.83 28.55 -27.21
C ARG A 450 -7.73 27.62 -26.68
N GLN A 451 -6.98 28.05 -25.67
CA GLN A 451 -5.95 27.24 -25.02
C GLN A 451 -6.55 25.94 -24.44
N LEU A 452 -7.63 26.04 -23.64
CA LEU A 452 -8.31 24.85 -23.09
C LEU A 452 -8.80 23.90 -24.19
N ALA A 453 -9.37 24.44 -25.27
CA ALA A 453 -9.85 23.64 -26.40
C ALA A 453 -8.70 22.94 -27.15
N GLN A 454 -7.54 23.59 -27.29
CA GLN A 454 -6.33 22.99 -27.89
C GLN A 454 -5.79 21.82 -27.05
N HIS A 455 -5.93 21.91 -25.73
CA HIS A 455 -5.60 20.82 -24.81
C HIS A 455 -6.71 19.75 -24.68
N GLY A 456 -7.79 19.86 -25.47
CA GLY A 456 -8.84 18.85 -25.53
C GLY A 456 -9.90 18.96 -24.42
N ILE A 457 -9.92 20.06 -23.66
CA ILE A 457 -10.94 20.32 -22.65
C ILE A 457 -12.18 20.91 -23.32
N ARG A 458 -13.34 20.30 -23.06
CA ARG A 458 -14.66 20.80 -23.49
C ARG A 458 -15.33 21.49 -22.31
N LEU A 459 -15.65 22.77 -22.51
CA LEU A 459 -16.45 23.56 -21.57
C LEU A 459 -17.94 23.34 -21.86
N GLY A 460 -18.54 22.37 -21.18
CA GLY A 460 -19.99 22.18 -21.18
C GLY A 460 -20.70 23.09 -20.18
N VAL A 461 -22.03 23.11 -20.24
CA VAL A 461 -22.83 23.99 -19.37
C VAL A 461 -22.84 23.44 -17.95
N ASP A 462 -23.02 22.13 -17.80
CA ASP A 462 -23.10 21.46 -16.50
C ASP A 462 -21.79 20.74 -16.16
N MET A 463 -21.07 20.23 -17.16
CA MET A 463 -19.83 19.47 -17.04
C MET A 463 -18.70 20.04 -17.91
N ILE A 464 -17.49 20.10 -17.35
CA ILE A 464 -16.24 20.27 -18.08
C ILE A 464 -15.57 18.90 -18.18
N TYR A 465 -15.15 18.50 -19.36
CA TYR A 465 -14.59 17.15 -19.55
C TYR A 465 -13.62 17.05 -20.73
N MET A 466 -12.85 15.98 -20.77
CA MET A 466 -11.94 15.64 -21.88
C MET A 466 -12.48 14.45 -22.68
N PRO A 467 -12.95 14.62 -23.94
CA PRO A 467 -13.51 13.54 -24.74
C PRO A 467 -12.56 12.36 -24.97
N ASP A 468 -11.25 12.63 -25.10
CA ASP A 468 -10.25 11.58 -25.29
C ASP A 468 -10.16 10.61 -24.11
N LEU A 469 -10.57 11.03 -22.91
CA LEU A 469 -10.56 10.23 -21.69
C LEU A 469 -11.88 9.47 -21.44
N LEU A 470 -12.83 9.53 -22.39
CA LEU A 470 -14.10 8.78 -22.36
C LEU A 470 -14.05 7.51 -23.23
N LYS A 471 -12.87 7.18 -23.77
CA LYS A 471 -12.61 5.92 -24.48
C LYS A 471 -12.47 4.78 -23.45
N PRO A 472 -12.82 3.53 -23.81
CA PRO A 472 -12.87 2.42 -22.84
C PRO A 472 -11.59 2.23 -22.02
N ALA A 473 -10.42 2.15 -22.68
CA ALA A 473 -9.15 1.93 -21.98
C ALA A 473 -8.79 3.07 -21.01
N GLN A 474 -9.14 4.32 -21.35
CA GLN A 474 -8.95 5.48 -20.49
C GLN A 474 -9.90 5.48 -19.30
N ILE A 475 -11.15 5.05 -19.50
CA ILE A 475 -12.14 4.90 -18.42
C ILE A 475 -11.63 3.86 -17.41
N ASP A 476 -11.17 2.71 -17.89
CA ASP A 476 -10.64 1.64 -17.04
C ASP A 476 -9.41 2.12 -16.25
N ALA A 477 -8.48 2.83 -16.91
CA ALA A 477 -7.31 3.39 -16.24
C ALA A 477 -7.69 4.44 -15.17
N LYS A 478 -8.66 5.30 -15.46
CA LYS A 478 -9.16 6.31 -14.52
C LYS A 478 -9.88 5.66 -13.33
N ALA A 479 -10.68 4.62 -13.58
CA ALA A 479 -11.33 3.84 -12.52
C ALA A 479 -10.27 3.26 -11.57
N LEU A 480 -9.24 2.63 -12.12
CA LEU A 480 -8.15 2.04 -11.34
C LEU A 480 -7.40 3.10 -10.51
N LEU A 481 -6.98 4.21 -11.12
CA LEU A 481 -6.25 5.27 -10.40
C LEU A 481 -7.11 5.92 -9.30
N TYR A 482 -8.38 6.17 -9.57
CA TYR A 482 -9.31 6.68 -8.56
C TYR A 482 -9.41 5.70 -7.39
N SER A 483 -9.70 4.43 -7.67
CA SER A 483 -9.81 3.37 -6.65
C SER A 483 -8.54 3.19 -5.83
N LEU A 484 -7.35 3.32 -6.41
CA LEU A 484 -6.09 3.29 -5.67
C LEU A 484 -5.94 4.51 -4.75
N SER A 485 -6.41 5.69 -5.17
CA SER A 485 -6.24 6.93 -4.43
C SER A 485 -7.19 7.09 -3.25
N THR A 486 -8.45 6.64 -3.40
CA THR A 486 -9.55 6.81 -2.44
C THR A 486 -9.89 5.54 -1.66
N ASP A 487 -9.30 4.41 -2.04
CA ASP A 487 -9.64 3.06 -1.54
C ASP A 487 -11.10 2.62 -1.81
N GLU A 488 -11.81 3.34 -2.69
CA GLU A 488 -13.15 2.99 -3.14
C GLU A 488 -13.07 2.02 -4.33
N ARG A 489 -13.47 0.75 -4.11
CA ARG A 489 -13.45 -0.31 -5.14
C ARG A 489 -14.84 -0.93 -5.35
N PRO A 490 -15.72 -0.27 -6.12
CA PRO A 490 -17.05 -0.81 -6.41
C PRO A 490 -16.97 -2.16 -7.13
N GLU A 491 -17.72 -3.16 -6.68
CA GLU A 491 -17.77 -4.49 -7.33
C GLU A 491 -18.28 -4.41 -8.78
N CYS A 492 -19.15 -3.45 -9.09
CA CYS A 492 -19.68 -3.26 -10.43
C CYS A 492 -18.64 -2.75 -11.44
N GLY A 493 -17.52 -2.18 -10.96
CA GLY A 493 -16.52 -1.53 -11.80
C GLY A 493 -17.06 -0.35 -12.62
N PRO A 494 -16.28 0.13 -13.61
CA PRO A 494 -16.77 1.14 -14.55
C PRO A 494 -17.82 0.54 -15.51
N PRO A 495 -18.67 1.38 -16.12
CA PRO A 495 -19.67 0.88 -17.07
C PRO A 495 -19.01 0.14 -18.25
N PRO A 496 -19.65 -0.92 -18.80
CA PRO A 496 -19.08 -1.72 -19.88
C PRO A 496 -18.68 -0.90 -21.12
N PRO A 497 -17.64 -1.30 -21.88
CA PRO A 497 -17.18 -0.59 -23.07
C PRO A 497 -18.31 -0.23 -24.03
N GLY A 498 -18.40 1.05 -24.39
CA GLY A 498 -19.40 1.56 -25.33
C GLY A 498 -20.78 1.84 -24.72
N ARG A 499 -21.07 1.43 -23.48
CA ARG A 499 -22.32 1.82 -22.81
C ARG A 499 -22.32 3.32 -22.51
N VAL A 500 -23.42 3.98 -22.85
CA VAL A 500 -23.62 5.42 -22.62
C VAL A 500 -24.33 5.68 -21.30
N ALA A 501 -25.24 4.80 -20.92
CA ALA A 501 -25.99 4.89 -19.68
C ALA A 501 -26.23 3.49 -19.10
N ILE A 502 -26.27 3.43 -17.77
CA ILE A 502 -26.66 2.27 -16.97
C ILE A 502 -27.61 2.73 -15.86
N ASP A 503 -28.29 1.78 -15.23
CA ASP A 503 -29.06 2.07 -14.02
C ASP A 503 -28.12 2.35 -12.84
N HIS A 504 -28.56 3.19 -11.91
CA HIS A 504 -27.81 3.51 -10.71
C HIS A 504 -27.53 2.26 -9.88
N VAL A 505 -26.28 2.14 -9.41
CA VAL A 505 -25.86 1.06 -8.51
C VAL A 505 -25.71 1.66 -7.12
N ASP A 506 -26.45 1.11 -6.17
CA ASP A 506 -26.41 1.58 -4.79
C ASP A 506 -25.03 1.31 -4.16
N GLY A 507 -24.60 2.22 -3.27
CA GLY A 507 -23.32 2.12 -2.58
C GLY A 507 -22.11 2.64 -3.36
N VAL A 508 -22.27 3.10 -4.60
CA VAL A 508 -21.19 3.72 -5.39
C VAL A 508 -21.25 5.24 -5.29
N SER A 509 -20.12 5.89 -4.99
CA SER A 509 -20.11 7.34 -4.84
C SER A 509 -20.25 8.08 -6.17
N ASP A 510 -20.85 9.28 -6.13
CA ASP A 510 -20.83 10.20 -7.28
C ASP A 510 -19.41 10.58 -7.71
N GLY A 511 -18.44 10.53 -6.76
CA GLY A 511 -17.03 10.78 -7.04
C GLY A 511 -16.46 9.74 -8.00
N TYR A 512 -16.74 8.45 -7.78
CA TYR A 512 -16.33 7.36 -8.66
C TYR A 512 -16.93 7.51 -10.07
N TRP A 513 -18.22 7.83 -10.17
CA TRP A 513 -18.87 8.05 -11.46
C TRP A 513 -18.25 9.22 -12.21
N LEU A 514 -18.04 10.36 -11.54
CA LEU A 514 -17.39 11.53 -12.13
C LEU A 514 -15.98 11.21 -12.60
N ALA A 515 -15.18 10.57 -11.74
CA ALA A 515 -13.83 10.12 -12.04
C ALA A 515 -13.80 9.25 -13.28
N THR A 516 -14.76 8.35 -13.49
CA THR A 516 -14.84 7.49 -14.68
C THR A 516 -15.47 8.16 -15.91
N GLY A 517 -15.86 9.43 -15.82
CA GLY A 517 -16.46 10.17 -16.95
C GLY A 517 -17.96 9.97 -17.10
N TYR A 518 -18.63 9.56 -16.03
CA TYR A 518 -20.08 9.43 -15.92
C TYR A 518 -20.63 10.39 -14.86
N ARG A 519 -21.92 10.63 -14.87
CA ARG A 519 -22.60 11.28 -13.76
C ARG A 519 -23.93 10.61 -13.50
N ARG A 520 -24.36 10.66 -12.25
CA ARG A 520 -25.72 10.32 -11.88
C ARG A 520 -26.71 11.41 -12.30
N LEU A 521 -27.86 10.98 -12.83
CA LEU A 521 -29.05 11.77 -13.15
C LEU A 521 -30.27 10.90 -12.83
N GLY A 522 -31.03 11.23 -11.79
CA GLY A 522 -32.11 10.40 -11.27
C GLY A 522 -31.62 9.00 -10.88
N GLY A 523 -32.40 7.97 -11.24
CA GLY A 523 -32.00 6.56 -11.14
C GLY A 523 -31.00 6.07 -12.21
N ARG A 524 -30.31 6.95 -12.94
CA ARG A 524 -29.42 6.58 -14.07
C ARG A 524 -28.01 7.14 -13.89
N VAL A 525 -27.02 6.43 -14.41
CA VAL A 525 -25.62 6.88 -14.52
C VAL A 525 -25.27 6.99 -16.00
N MET A 526 -24.91 8.18 -16.45
CA MET A 526 -24.78 8.54 -17.87
C MET A 526 -23.43 9.19 -18.18
N ARG A 527 -22.81 8.82 -19.31
CA ARG A 527 -21.54 9.38 -19.74
C ARG A 527 -21.65 10.87 -20.00
N VAL A 528 -20.68 11.65 -19.53
CA VAL A 528 -20.81 13.11 -19.44
C VAL A 528 -21.00 13.81 -20.79
N ASP A 529 -20.45 13.28 -21.88
CA ASP A 529 -20.64 13.84 -23.23
C ASP A 529 -22.08 13.70 -23.73
N MET A 530 -22.76 12.63 -23.32
CA MET A 530 -24.15 12.36 -23.65
C MET A 530 -25.09 13.07 -22.66
N ALA A 531 -24.71 13.17 -21.38
CA ALA A 531 -25.44 13.98 -20.40
C ALA A 531 -25.48 15.47 -20.80
N GLU A 532 -24.38 16.02 -21.33
CA GLU A 532 -24.35 17.38 -21.89
C GLU A 532 -25.26 17.55 -23.10
N ARG A 533 -25.30 16.56 -24.00
CA ARG A 533 -26.21 16.56 -25.15
C ARG A 533 -27.67 16.51 -24.70
N LEU A 534 -28.00 15.63 -23.74
CA LEU A 534 -29.33 15.56 -23.15
C LEU A 534 -29.73 16.90 -22.50
N SER A 535 -28.85 17.47 -21.69
CA SER A 535 -29.05 18.80 -21.07
C SER A 535 -29.28 19.89 -22.12
N ALA A 536 -28.59 19.85 -23.26
CA ALA A 536 -28.82 20.76 -24.37
C ALA A 536 -30.19 20.58 -25.03
N THR A 537 -30.63 19.34 -25.27
CA THR A 537 -31.96 19.02 -25.84
C THR A 537 -33.09 19.45 -24.89
N VAL A 538 -32.97 19.17 -23.59
CA VAL A 538 -33.93 19.62 -22.57
C VAL A 538 -33.97 21.14 -22.50
N ARG A 539 -32.80 21.81 -22.53
CA ARG A 539 -32.73 23.28 -22.51
C ARG A 539 -33.34 23.90 -23.77
N ALA A 540 -33.21 23.26 -24.93
CA ALA A 540 -33.83 23.72 -26.17
C ALA A 540 -35.35 23.63 -26.09
N ALA A 541 -35.89 22.50 -25.62
CA ALA A 541 -37.33 22.32 -25.40
C ALA A 541 -37.89 23.33 -24.39
N ALA A 542 -37.17 23.57 -23.29
CA ALA A 542 -37.58 24.53 -22.26
C ALA A 542 -37.53 26.01 -22.68
N ARG A 543 -36.99 26.35 -23.86
CA ARG A 543 -37.00 27.74 -24.36
C ARG A 543 -38.40 28.22 -24.73
N GLU A 544 -39.27 27.29 -25.12
CA GLU A 544 -40.64 27.59 -25.55
C GLU A 544 -41.62 27.71 -24.38
N GLY A 545 -41.15 27.50 -23.14
CA GLY A 545 -41.96 27.58 -21.92
C GLY A 545 -42.09 26.21 -21.26
N GLU A 546 -43.33 25.74 -21.12
CA GLU A 546 -43.59 24.36 -20.70
C GLU A 546 -43.26 23.38 -21.82
N PHE A 547 -42.67 22.24 -21.47
CA PHE A 547 -42.30 21.21 -22.41
C PHE A 547 -42.62 19.81 -21.86
N ARG A 548 -42.77 18.85 -22.76
CA ARG A 548 -42.99 17.43 -22.46
C ARG A 548 -41.77 16.59 -22.84
N ILE A 549 -41.67 15.40 -22.26
CA ILE A 549 -40.66 14.40 -22.66
C ILE A 549 -40.91 13.98 -24.12
N ASN A 550 -39.87 14.10 -24.96
CA ASN A 550 -39.91 13.68 -26.36
C ASN A 550 -39.07 12.40 -26.61
N GLU A 551 -39.23 11.78 -27.77
CA GLU A 551 -38.52 10.54 -28.11
C GLU A 551 -37.00 10.71 -28.18
N GLU A 552 -36.52 11.89 -28.60
CA GLU A 552 -35.09 12.19 -28.66
C GLU A 552 -34.45 12.15 -27.27
N MET A 553 -35.10 12.73 -26.25
CA MET A 553 -34.65 12.69 -24.85
C MET A 553 -34.56 11.25 -24.33
N LEU A 554 -35.60 10.45 -24.58
CA LEU A 554 -35.65 9.04 -24.16
C LEU A 554 -34.57 8.22 -24.86
N SER A 555 -34.37 8.43 -26.16
CA SER A 555 -33.36 7.74 -26.97
C SER A 555 -31.93 8.08 -26.51
N LEU A 556 -31.63 9.36 -26.25
CA LEU A 556 -30.32 9.81 -25.78
C LEU A 556 -29.98 9.24 -24.39
N ALA A 557 -30.95 9.22 -23.48
CA ALA A 557 -30.78 8.70 -22.12
C ALA A 557 -30.84 7.16 -22.05
N GLY A 558 -31.48 6.51 -23.03
CA GLY A 558 -31.83 5.09 -23.00
C GLY A 558 -32.71 4.73 -21.81
N ALA A 559 -33.57 5.65 -21.37
CA ALA A 559 -34.31 5.59 -20.11
C ALA A 559 -35.82 5.44 -20.35
N THR A 560 -36.56 4.92 -19.35
CA THR A 560 -38.02 4.93 -19.39
C THR A 560 -38.56 6.35 -19.18
N ARG A 561 -39.87 6.53 -19.38
CA ARG A 561 -40.51 7.84 -19.23
C ARG A 561 -40.41 8.33 -17.78
N GLU A 562 -40.62 7.44 -16.82
CA GLU A 562 -40.52 7.69 -15.38
C GLU A 562 -39.10 8.08 -14.98
N GLN A 563 -38.09 7.31 -15.43
CA GLN A 563 -36.68 7.62 -15.20
C GLN A 563 -36.31 8.98 -15.80
N MET A 564 -36.83 9.32 -16.97
CA MET A 564 -36.59 10.61 -17.61
C MET A 564 -37.20 11.77 -16.81
N GLU A 565 -38.34 11.58 -16.11
CA GLU A 565 -38.89 12.62 -15.22
C GLU A 565 -37.90 12.98 -14.12
N GLU A 566 -37.34 11.97 -13.44
CA GLU A 566 -36.32 12.15 -12.39
C GLU A 566 -35.06 12.82 -12.93
N MET A 567 -34.59 12.41 -14.12
CA MET A 567 -33.43 13.02 -14.78
C MET A 567 -33.66 14.51 -15.08
N ILE A 568 -34.86 14.89 -15.55
CA ILE A 568 -35.20 16.31 -15.84
C ILE A 568 -35.21 17.13 -14.55
N VAL A 569 -35.74 16.55 -13.45
CA VAL A 569 -35.73 17.20 -12.14
C VAL A 569 -34.30 17.42 -11.64
N ASP A 570 -33.42 16.42 -11.76
CA ASP A 570 -32.00 16.53 -11.40
C ASP A 570 -31.21 17.52 -12.26
N LEU A 571 -31.62 17.73 -13.51
CA LEU A 571 -31.11 18.81 -14.37
C LEU A 571 -31.60 20.21 -13.95
N GLY A 572 -32.44 20.30 -12.92
CA GLY A 572 -32.89 21.54 -12.29
C GLY A 572 -34.19 22.11 -12.86
N TYR A 573 -34.99 21.32 -13.56
CA TYR A 573 -36.34 21.69 -14.00
C TYR A 573 -37.40 21.21 -12.99
N ARG A 574 -38.64 21.71 -13.09
CA ARG A 574 -39.73 21.31 -12.20
C ARG A 574 -40.92 20.81 -13.00
N LYS A 575 -41.60 19.78 -12.50
CA LYS A 575 -42.89 19.31 -13.03
C LYS A 575 -43.94 20.40 -12.77
N SER A 576 -44.59 20.88 -13.83
CA SER A 576 -45.56 21.98 -13.79
C SER A 576 -47.01 21.53 -13.92
N GLY A 577 -47.24 20.32 -14.45
CA GLY A 577 -48.57 19.72 -14.56
C GLY A 577 -48.55 18.37 -15.27
N GLU A 578 -49.74 17.82 -15.52
CA GLU A 578 -49.97 16.62 -16.31
C GLU A 578 -51.10 16.89 -17.31
N GLU A 579 -50.93 16.46 -18.56
CA GLU A 579 -51.97 16.50 -19.59
C GLU A 579 -52.50 15.09 -19.87
N PRO A 580 -53.82 14.94 -20.15
CA PRO A 580 -54.37 13.66 -20.57
C PRO A 580 -53.74 13.21 -21.89
N ALA A 581 -53.37 11.93 -21.99
CA ALA A 581 -52.94 11.35 -23.26
C ALA A 581 -54.09 11.33 -24.27
N GLU A 582 -53.77 11.41 -25.57
CA GLU A 582 -54.78 11.32 -26.66
C GLU A 582 -55.57 10.01 -26.63
N ASP A 583 -54.99 8.97 -26.03
CA ASP A 583 -55.60 7.67 -25.79
C ASP A 583 -55.87 7.53 -24.27
N PRO A 584 -57.14 7.43 -23.82
CA PRO A 584 -57.49 7.33 -22.41
C PRO A 584 -56.88 6.14 -21.67
N GLU A 585 -56.44 5.10 -22.39
CA GLU A 585 -55.77 3.94 -21.81
C GLU A 585 -54.27 4.16 -21.57
N LYS A 586 -53.69 5.28 -22.04
CA LYS A 586 -52.27 5.62 -21.84
C LYS A 586 -52.07 6.56 -20.64
N PRO A 587 -50.93 6.43 -19.92
CA PRO A 587 -50.62 7.29 -18.79
C PRO A 587 -50.54 8.77 -19.17
N THR A 588 -50.83 9.65 -18.21
CA THR A 588 -50.78 11.10 -18.36
C THR A 588 -49.40 11.60 -18.77
N ILE A 589 -49.36 12.68 -19.54
CA ILE A 589 -48.13 13.28 -20.06
C ILE A 589 -47.65 14.35 -19.09
N SER A 590 -46.53 14.11 -18.41
CA SER A 590 -45.91 15.10 -17.53
C SER A 590 -45.35 16.30 -18.31
N LEU A 591 -45.67 17.51 -17.82
CA LEU A 591 -45.15 18.79 -18.29
C LEU A 591 -44.10 19.33 -17.32
N PHE A 592 -43.07 19.96 -17.88
CA PHE A 592 -41.94 20.51 -17.15
C PHE A 592 -41.71 21.98 -17.52
N THR A 593 -41.23 22.76 -16.55
CA THR A 593 -40.86 24.16 -16.76
C THR A 593 -39.55 24.50 -16.08
N ARG A 594 -38.89 25.56 -16.55
CA ARG A 594 -37.69 26.09 -15.92
C ARG A 594 -38.08 26.88 -14.66
N PRO A 595 -37.44 26.67 -13.51
CA PRO A 595 -37.70 27.48 -12.32
C PRO A 595 -37.40 28.96 -12.62
N GLN A 596 -38.40 29.83 -12.40
CA GLN A 596 -38.19 31.27 -12.50
C GLN A 596 -37.20 31.70 -11.40
N ARG A 597 -36.10 32.38 -11.79
CA ARG A 597 -35.28 33.11 -10.82
C ARG A 597 -36.19 34.13 -10.12
N PRO A 598 -36.18 34.25 -8.79
CA PRO A 598 -36.90 35.32 -8.11
C PRO A 598 -36.43 36.65 -8.72
N LYS A 599 -37.36 37.40 -9.32
CA LYS A 599 -37.09 38.75 -9.82
C LYS A 599 -36.58 39.53 -8.62
N LYS A 600 -35.32 39.98 -8.64
CA LYS A 600 -34.86 41.05 -7.75
C LYS A 600 -35.83 42.20 -7.96
N GLN A 601 -36.65 42.45 -6.94
CA GLN A 601 -37.59 43.56 -6.91
C GLN A 601 -36.74 44.82 -7.08
N ARG A 602 -36.84 45.44 -8.26
CA ARG A 602 -36.28 46.76 -8.48
C ARG A 602 -37.11 47.66 -7.60
N ASP A 603 -36.52 48.08 -6.50
CA ASP A 603 -37.14 48.95 -5.53
C ASP A 603 -37.36 50.31 -6.21
N THR A 604 -38.57 50.50 -6.77
CA THR A 604 -39.07 51.80 -7.19
C THR A 604 -39.80 52.40 -5.99
N GLY A 605 -39.03 52.81 -4.99
CA GLY A 605 -39.48 53.65 -3.89
C GLY A 605 -39.15 55.10 -4.20
N GLY A 606 -40.18 55.89 -4.51
CA GLY A 606 -40.07 57.34 -4.63
C GLY A 606 -40.04 58.05 -3.27
N GLY A 607 -39.47 59.26 -3.28
CA GLY A 607 -39.37 60.21 -2.15
C GLY A 607 -37.92 60.37 -1.70
N ASP A 608 -37.32 61.54 -1.58
CA ASP A 608 -37.78 62.92 -1.72
C ASP A 608 -36.53 63.79 -1.97
N ARG A 609 -36.64 64.86 -2.77
CA ARG A 609 -35.52 65.79 -3.04
C ARG A 609 -35.61 67.00 -2.12
N PRO A 610 -34.49 67.46 -1.53
CA PRO A 610 -34.28 68.87 -1.27
C PRO A 610 -33.44 69.55 -2.36
N LYS A 611 -33.81 70.79 -2.67
CA LYS A 611 -33.25 71.69 -3.69
C LYS A 611 -31.91 72.33 -3.28
N GLY A 612 -31.12 72.71 -4.30
CA GLY A 612 -30.15 73.82 -4.29
C GLY A 612 -28.69 73.38 -4.45
N GLN A 613 -27.82 73.96 -5.28
CA GLN A 613 -27.83 75.14 -6.17
C GLN A 613 -26.72 74.96 -7.24
N GLY A 614 -26.88 75.63 -8.39
CA GLY A 614 -25.79 76.41 -9.00
C GLY A 614 -24.63 75.69 -9.72
N LYS A 615 -24.77 75.55 -11.05
CA LYS A 615 -23.70 75.37 -12.06
C LYS A 615 -22.76 76.60 -12.13
N PRO A 616 -21.52 76.51 -12.71
CA PRO A 616 -21.32 76.62 -14.17
C PRO A 616 -20.21 75.71 -14.74
N LYS A 617 -20.46 74.93 -15.81
CA LYS A 617 -20.23 75.22 -17.25
C LYS A 617 -18.77 75.56 -17.64
N GLY A 618 -18.14 74.63 -18.38
CA GLY A 618 -16.98 74.89 -19.26
C GLY A 618 -16.86 73.83 -20.37
N LYS A 619 -16.98 74.25 -21.64
CA LYS A 619 -16.51 73.56 -22.86
C LYS A 619 -15.12 74.19 -23.24
N PRO A 620 -14.47 73.88 -24.38
CA PRO A 620 -13.91 72.63 -24.92
C PRO A 620 -12.41 72.77 -25.37
N ARG A 621 -11.75 71.64 -25.73
CA ARG A 621 -10.56 71.45 -26.63
C ARG A 621 -9.51 72.57 -26.87
N GLN A 622 -8.21 72.24 -26.73
CA GLN A 622 -7.12 72.34 -27.76
C GLN A 622 -5.74 71.91 -27.18
N ARG A 623 -5.05 70.93 -27.80
CA ARG A 623 -3.82 71.02 -28.64
C ARG A 623 -2.57 71.65 -27.98
N HIS A 624 -1.50 70.85 -27.89
CA HIS A 624 -0.14 71.31 -28.25
C HIS A 624 0.70 70.17 -28.84
N ALA A 625 1.56 70.55 -29.79
CA ALA A 625 2.37 69.72 -30.66
C ALA A 625 3.86 69.79 -30.27
N GLY A 626 4.64 68.77 -30.67
CA GLY A 626 6.11 68.78 -30.69
C GLY A 626 6.71 67.42 -31.12
N ARG A 627 7.38 67.41 -32.26
CA ARG A 627 8.08 66.30 -32.98
C ARG A 627 9.62 66.38 -32.69
N PRO A 628 10.57 65.60 -33.30
CA PRO A 628 10.47 64.48 -34.28
C PRO A 628 11.44 63.28 -34.03
N GLY A 629 11.38 62.23 -34.88
CA GLY A 629 12.57 61.42 -35.23
C GLY A 629 12.31 60.00 -35.76
N GLU A 630 12.28 59.85 -37.10
CA GLU A 630 12.72 58.71 -37.95
C GLU A 630 12.14 57.28 -37.73
N GLY A 631 11.83 56.44 -38.72
CA GLY A 631 11.86 56.46 -40.19
C GLY A 631 11.54 55.06 -40.74
N GLY A 632 10.94 54.97 -41.95
CA GLY A 632 10.78 53.75 -42.78
C GLY A 632 9.47 52.95 -42.57
N ALA A 633 8.39 53.11 -43.36
CA ALA A 633 8.17 52.61 -44.74
C ALA A 633 8.34 51.08 -44.85
N ARG A 634 7.37 50.22 -45.22
CA ARG A 634 6.48 50.18 -46.41
C ARG A 634 5.32 49.18 -46.13
N SER A 635 4.05 49.56 -46.28
CA SER A 635 3.15 49.38 -47.45
C SER A 635 2.99 47.93 -47.96
N GLY A 636 1.74 47.44 -47.98
CA GLY A 636 1.36 46.24 -48.72
C GLY A 636 -0.11 45.84 -48.48
N ASP A 637 -0.97 46.33 -49.37
CA ASP A 637 -2.42 46.10 -49.47
C ASP A 637 -2.88 44.63 -49.43
N ARG A 638 -4.12 44.44 -48.94
CA ARG A 638 -4.98 43.26 -49.21
C ARG A 638 -5.50 43.33 -50.66
N PRO A 639 -5.85 42.20 -51.31
CA PRO A 639 -7.23 41.69 -51.19
C PRO A 639 -7.35 40.15 -51.23
N GLY A 640 -8.48 39.62 -50.77
CA GLY A 640 -8.73 38.18 -50.63
C GLY A 640 -9.16 37.45 -51.90
N SER A 641 -9.13 36.11 -51.85
CA SER A 641 -9.94 35.23 -52.70
C SER A 641 -9.92 33.76 -52.22
N ARG A 642 -11.13 33.22 -52.03
CA ARG A 642 -11.64 31.84 -52.29
C ARG A 642 -10.72 30.60 -52.13
N LYS A 643 -11.23 29.63 -51.35
CA LYS A 643 -10.83 28.20 -51.30
C LYS A 643 -10.98 27.49 -52.66
N PRO A 644 -10.23 26.39 -52.86
CA PRO A 644 -10.80 25.15 -53.39
C PRO A 644 -10.56 23.92 -52.48
N ALA A 645 -11.41 22.90 -52.68
CA ALA A 645 -11.44 21.61 -51.98
C ALA A 645 -10.29 20.65 -52.40
N PRO A 646 -9.99 19.58 -51.63
CA PRO A 646 -8.80 18.75 -51.84
C PRO A 646 -8.99 17.70 -52.95
N LYS A 647 -7.92 17.45 -53.72
CA LYS A 647 -7.80 16.30 -54.64
C LYS A 647 -7.10 15.13 -53.92
N SER A 648 -7.61 13.92 -54.16
CA SER A 648 -7.10 12.63 -53.70
C SER A 648 -5.79 12.24 -54.37
N THR A 649 -4.80 11.78 -53.59
CA THR A 649 -3.53 11.21 -54.07
C THR A 649 -3.67 9.69 -54.32
N PRO A 650 -3.02 9.09 -55.34
CA PRO A 650 -3.10 7.66 -55.64
C PRO A 650 -2.28 6.79 -54.67
N ILE A 651 -2.73 5.56 -54.43
CA ILE A 651 -2.10 4.56 -53.55
C ILE A 651 -0.89 3.91 -54.24
N ASP A 652 0.19 3.73 -53.48
CA ASP A 652 1.46 3.10 -53.85
C ASP A 652 1.30 1.62 -54.28
N PRO A 653 1.81 1.21 -55.45
CA PRO A 653 1.68 -0.15 -55.99
C PRO A 653 2.50 -1.24 -55.27
N ASN A 654 3.32 -0.92 -54.25
CA ASN A 654 4.09 -1.91 -53.49
C ASN A 654 3.64 -2.09 -52.03
N SER A 655 2.41 -1.68 -51.69
CA SER A 655 1.80 -1.95 -50.38
C SER A 655 1.27 -3.41 -50.28
N PRO A 656 1.52 -4.13 -49.16
CA PRO A 656 1.06 -5.51 -48.95
C PRO A 656 -0.48 -5.73 -48.99
N PHE A 657 -1.26 -4.65 -49.06
CA PHE A 657 -2.72 -4.66 -49.08
C PHE A 657 -3.34 -4.53 -50.48
N ALA A 658 -2.54 -4.48 -51.55
CA ALA A 658 -3.02 -4.39 -52.93
C ALA A 658 -3.76 -5.66 -53.45
N VAL A 659 -3.66 -6.79 -52.73
CA VAL A 659 -4.31 -8.06 -53.10
C VAL A 659 -5.79 -8.11 -52.68
N LEU A 660 -6.22 -7.31 -51.70
CA LEU A 660 -7.61 -7.30 -51.22
C LEU A 660 -8.57 -6.43 -52.06
N ALA A 661 -8.05 -5.52 -52.88
CA ALA A 661 -8.88 -4.73 -53.80
C ALA A 661 -9.29 -5.51 -55.07
N LYS A 662 -8.57 -6.59 -55.43
CA LYS A 662 -8.88 -7.44 -56.60
C LYS A 662 -9.89 -8.57 -56.31
N LEU A 663 -10.32 -8.73 -55.07
CA LEU A 663 -11.32 -9.73 -54.66
C LEU A 663 -12.75 -9.17 -54.51
N LYS A 664 -12.96 -7.87 -54.80
CA LYS A 664 -14.26 -7.21 -54.69
C LYS A 664 -14.98 -6.96 -56.04
N GLU A 665 -14.43 -7.44 -57.15
CA GLU A 665 -15.06 -7.40 -58.49
C GLU A 665 -15.46 -8.78 -59.03
N LYS A 666 -15.43 -9.82 -58.18
CA LYS A 666 -16.08 -11.11 -58.47
C LYS A 666 -16.81 -11.62 -57.21
N SER A 667 -17.93 -10.98 -56.88
CA SER A 667 -19.09 -11.60 -56.22
C SER A 667 -20.30 -10.71 -56.36
#